data_AF-A0A2W0CKU5-F1
#
_entry.id   AF-A0A2W0CKU5-F1
#
_cell.length_a   1.000
_cell.length_b   1.000
_cell.length_c   1.000
_cell.angle_alpha   90.00
_cell.angle_beta   90.00
_cell.angle_gamma   90.00
#
_symmetry.space_group_name_H-M   'P 1'
#
loop_
_entity.id
_entity.type
_entity.pdbx_description
1 polymer ?
#
loop_
_entity_poly.entity_id
_entity_poly.type
_entity_poly.pdbx_seq_one_letter_code
_entity_poly.pdbx_strand_id
1 'polypeptide(L)'
;MADFSKRLDKAEKLLHKGKVDSALEEYLSILDVDPGNDKVRHTAADLFLQTNRNHEAAALLSELFDRELAMGDNAKALVTYKKLTRVAPPKLGQILRFAQVAERNGSRREALEAYTTAFNGFLQERRENEALSAMRRMVALDPEPRNIRRMAELASKLNDRQTAAEAFLRMGIEEQGEGRSAFQWFERAHQQDPGNPNIAFQFGSALLAKNETERALQIFETAATGQNSLPEHRKAYGMALLEAHRPKEATPVLWALYVKSPARLNDMDSLLGELLSQQHYKEALDLARKIDAQQQRLGTRKEFAAFLREVIEAHPPDAEFLVYLSELFNATNREHDYCDALMQLFQLRYAAGDFSRAADALDRATDADPYLEGSERRLELLRGKIDSNRYRNIANRLQKAGAEPVMDESAEPQKAEIKALVDAEAEPTVLEDLMLQTEIFMQYSMRSKALERLERIQKLFPQEEKKNEQLRQLYVSAGIVPKYGESSSRPDVAAEPSVESISAPIGSRPAPGGDDSVDNLARVTEITRNIYRQSNVKGVLFAAVNDVGRHWNASRCVAGLCSPGKPPSAALEYCAPGVKQSDVMAIVRMIGVLQNIAVQRGSAAIDDVAKAPELKGIDQYLKALELKSVLACPLMDGDQHVGILILEQTDKRRAWRSADVVVLKTIADQMVLAVNNAKLRNLMKTLAVTDEKSGLLKRASYIDVMMAEVKRSLQQNVPMTLMLLNFGKVSALSREAGESALENLMQSLGQSITANIRQTDIAIRYDRTTIALILGDTKDTNSFFVIDKFRKVIAGVKVPGTESPISMTVGVAGAVIQKEYDPIDIVTEVINRAEQALDVAQSQGPNSAHAMAPITESAEVA
;
A
#
# COMPACT_ATOMS: atom_id res chain seq x y z
N MET A 1 -18.22 39.10 -69.81
CA MET A 1 -17.87 39.97 -68.65
C MET A 1 -18.69 41.27 -68.62
N ALA A 2 -18.85 42.03 -69.73
CA ALA A 2 -19.59 43.30 -69.73
C ALA A 2 -21.13 43.18 -69.56
N ASP A 3 -21.73 42.03 -69.85
CA ASP A 3 -23.18 41.81 -69.71
C ASP A 3 -23.58 41.38 -68.28
N PHE A 4 -22.67 40.69 -67.56
CA PHE A 4 -22.88 40.22 -66.18
C PHE A 4 -23.05 41.38 -65.19
N SER A 5 -22.10 42.33 -65.19
CA SER A 5 -22.15 43.49 -64.28
C SER A 5 -23.37 44.38 -64.57
N LYS A 6 -23.78 44.50 -65.83
CA LYS A 6 -24.99 45.24 -66.21
C LYS A 6 -26.27 44.57 -65.70
N ARG A 7 -26.34 43.23 -65.76
CA ARG A 7 -27.49 42.47 -65.22
C ARG A 7 -27.53 42.50 -63.70
N LEU A 8 -26.38 42.40 -63.03
CA LEU A 8 -26.30 42.54 -61.57
C LEU A 8 -26.79 43.92 -61.11
N ASP A 9 -26.29 45.00 -61.73
CA ASP A 9 -26.74 46.38 -61.45
C ASP A 9 -28.25 46.54 -61.72
N LYS A 10 -28.77 45.88 -62.75
CA LYS A 10 -30.20 45.90 -63.08
C LYS A 10 -31.02 45.17 -62.01
N ALA A 11 -30.57 44.00 -61.57
CA ALA A 11 -31.21 43.22 -60.50
C ALA A 11 -31.24 44.00 -59.18
N GLU A 12 -30.13 44.63 -58.78
CA GLU A 12 -30.05 45.47 -57.57
C GLU A 12 -30.96 46.70 -57.65
N LYS A 13 -31.02 47.37 -58.81
CA LYS A 13 -31.95 48.49 -59.04
C LYS A 13 -33.42 48.06 -58.96
N LEU A 14 -33.75 46.87 -59.42
CA LEU A 14 -35.11 46.32 -59.34
C LEU A 14 -35.47 45.98 -57.89
N LEU A 15 -34.52 45.44 -57.13
CA LEU A 15 -34.62 45.21 -55.69
C LEU A 15 -34.88 46.50 -54.91
N HIS A 16 -34.11 47.56 -55.18
CA HIS A 16 -34.32 48.88 -54.58
C HIS A 16 -35.69 49.50 -54.91
N LYS A 17 -36.29 49.11 -56.03
CA LYS A 17 -37.64 49.52 -56.44
C LYS A 17 -38.75 48.61 -55.89
N GLY A 18 -38.42 47.63 -55.05
CA GLY A 18 -39.36 46.67 -54.47
C GLY A 18 -39.92 45.64 -55.46
N LYS A 19 -39.37 45.54 -56.67
CA LYS A 19 -39.82 44.59 -57.71
C LYS A 19 -39.10 43.24 -57.55
N VAL A 20 -39.49 42.49 -56.53
CA VAL A 20 -38.79 41.25 -56.11
C VAL A 20 -38.82 40.16 -57.18
N ASP A 21 -39.97 39.92 -57.84
CA ASP A 21 -40.07 38.86 -58.88
C ASP A 21 -39.22 39.17 -60.12
N SER A 22 -39.23 40.42 -60.59
CA SER A 22 -38.38 40.83 -61.72
C SER A 22 -36.88 40.82 -61.37
N ALA A 23 -36.53 41.05 -60.10
CA ALA A 23 -35.15 40.91 -59.63
C ALA A 23 -34.74 39.42 -59.58
N LEU A 24 -35.64 38.53 -59.15
CA LEU A 24 -35.43 37.07 -59.15
C LEU A 24 -35.18 36.54 -60.56
N GLU A 25 -35.96 36.95 -61.57
CA GLU A 25 -35.75 36.55 -62.97
C GLU A 25 -34.35 36.94 -63.49
N GLU A 26 -33.90 38.16 -63.16
CA GLU A 26 -32.56 38.61 -63.55
C GLU A 26 -31.46 37.80 -62.84
N TYR A 27 -31.60 37.52 -61.54
CA TYR A 27 -30.66 36.69 -60.79
C TYR A 27 -30.61 35.23 -61.27
N LEU A 28 -31.75 34.64 -61.63
CA LEU A 28 -31.80 33.31 -62.26
C LEU A 28 -31.12 33.32 -63.63
N SER A 29 -31.37 34.35 -64.46
CA SER A 29 -30.69 34.47 -65.76
C SER A 29 -29.17 34.58 -65.62
N ILE A 30 -28.69 35.18 -64.52
CA ILE A 30 -27.27 35.24 -64.20
C ILE A 30 -26.73 33.85 -63.84
N LEU A 31 -27.50 33.05 -63.08
CA LEU A 31 -27.12 31.67 -62.73
C LEU A 31 -27.15 30.72 -63.93
N ASP A 32 -27.99 30.97 -64.93
CA ASP A 32 -28.00 30.21 -66.19
C ASP A 32 -26.72 30.44 -67.01
N VAL A 33 -26.17 31.65 -66.97
CA VAL A 33 -24.96 32.05 -67.70
C VAL A 33 -23.69 31.71 -66.91
N ASP A 34 -23.72 31.89 -65.59
CA ASP A 34 -22.63 31.56 -64.67
C ASP A 34 -23.16 30.73 -63.48
N PRO A 35 -23.27 29.40 -63.66
CA PRO A 35 -23.69 28.51 -62.57
C PRO A 35 -22.71 28.52 -61.39
N GLY A 36 -21.50 29.04 -61.54
CA GLY A 36 -20.47 29.11 -60.50
C GLY A 36 -20.67 30.20 -59.46
N ASN A 37 -21.63 31.11 -59.66
CA ASN A 37 -21.74 32.30 -58.84
C ASN A 37 -22.50 32.06 -57.52
N ASP A 38 -21.77 31.63 -56.48
CA ASP A 38 -22.34 31.31 -55.17
C ASP A 38 -22.94 32.53 -54.43
N LYS A 39 -22.42 33.74 -54.69
CA LYS A 39 -23.00 34.99 -54.14
C LYS A 39 -24.39 35.24 -54.72
N VAL A 40 -24.52 35.17 -56.04
CA VAL A 40 -25.81 35.36 -56.72
C VAL A 40 -26.79 34.26 -56.32
N ARG A 41 -26.32 33.01 -56.20
CA ARG A 41 -27.14 31.87 -55.72
C ARG A 41 -27.67 32.11 -54.31
N HIS A 42 -26.82 32.58 -53.39
CA HIS A 42 -27.24 32.93 -52.03
C HIS A 42 -28.28 34.05 -52.02
N THR A 43 -28.08 35.13 -52.79
CA THR A 43 -29.04 36.24 -52.89
C THR A 43 -30.37 35.78 -53.49
N ALA A 44 -30.35 34.97 -54.55
CA ALA A 44 -31.56 34.41 -55.15
C ALA A 44 -32.32 33.51 -54.15
N ALA A 45 -31.61 32.67 -53.40
CA ALA A 45 -32.20 31.83 -52.36
C ALA A 45 -32.87 32.67 -51.26
N ASP A 46 -32.23 33.73 -50.76
CA ASP A 46 -32.81 34.61 -49.74
C ASP A 46 -34.06 35.35 -50.26
N LEU A 47 -34.09 35.76 -51.53
CA LEU A 47 -35.27 36.38 -52.14
C LEU A 47 -36.44 35.39 -52.29
N PHE A 48 -36.16 34.13 -52.64
CA PHE A 48 -37.19 33.10 -52.64
C PHE A 48 -37.77 32.84 -51.24
N LEU A 49 -36.94 32.92 -50.19
CA LEU A 49 -37.42 32.83 -48.81
C LEU A 49 -38.31 34.02 -48.42
N GLN A 50 -37.95 35.24 -48.84
CA GLN A 50 -38.76 36.44 -48.58
C GLN A 50 -40.13 36.40 -49.27
N THR A 51 -40.20 35.78 -50.45
CA THR A 51 -41.45 35.60 -51.21
C THR A 51 -42.23 34.33 -50.84
N ASN A 52 -41.79 33.59 -49.81
CA ASN A 52 -42.39 32.34 -49.33
C ASN A 52 -42.41 31.21 -50.39
N ARG A 53 -41.53 31.28 -51.41
CA ARG A 53 -41.34 30.26 -52.46
C ARG A 53 -40.35 29.20 -52.01
N ASN A 54 -40.76 28.43 -51.00
CA ASN A 54 -39.90 27.50 -50.26
C ASN A 54 -39.31 26.37 -51.12
N HIS A 55 -40.05 25.84 -52.08
CA HIS A 55 -39.56 24.75 -52.94
C HIS A 55 -38.35 25.17 -53.80
N GLU A 56 -38.39 26.38 -54.37
CA GLU A 56 -37.33 26.92 -55.21
C GLU A 56 -36.12 27.36 -54.39
N ALA A 57 -36.37 27.97 -53.22
CA ALA A 57 -35.32 28.28 -52.25
C ALA A 57 -34.57 27.00 -51.83
N ALA A 58 -35.28 25.90 -51.55
CA ALA A 58 -34.67 24.64 -51.17
C ALA A 58 -33.75 24.07 -52.26
N ALA A 59 -34.12 24.15 -53.54
CA ALA A 59 -33.28 23.69 -54.64
C ALA A 59 -31.94 24.44 -54.70
N LEU A 60 -31.97 25.78 -54.63
CA LEU A 60 -30.77 26.61 -54.66
C LEU A 60 -29.91 26.43 -53.40
N LEU A 61 -30.51 26.33 -52.22
CA LEU A 61 -29.78 26.09 -50.96
C LEU A 61 -29.13 24.69 -50.93
N SER A 62 -29.79 23.69 -51.51
CA SER A 62 -29.26 22.33 -51.62
C SER A 62 -28.00 22.28 -52.48
N GLU A 63 -28.01 22.94 -53.65
CA GLU A 63 -26.81 23.05 -54.49
C GLU A 63 -25.71 23.89 -53.84
N LEU A 64 -26.09 25.02 -53.21
CA LEU A 64 -25.13 25.91 -52.54
C LEU A 64 -24.38 25.17 -51.44
N PHE A 65 -25.08 24.37 -50.63
CA PHE A 65 -24.47 23.54 -49.59
C PHE A 65 -23.43 22.56 -50.15
N ASP A 66 -23.77 21.82 -51.20
CA ASP A 66 -22.85 20.85 -51.79
C ASP A 66 -21.60 21.53 -52.40
N ARG A 67 -21.75 22.73 -52.96
CA ARG A 67 -20.63 23.53 -53.51
C ARG A 67 -19.74 24.10 -52.43
N GLU A 68 -20.32 24.67 -51.37
CA GLU A 68 -19.56 25.22 -50.24
C GLU A 68 -18.70 24.14 -49.57
N LEU A 69 -19.23 22.92 -49.45
CA LEU A 69 -18.47 21.76 -48.99
C LEU A 69 -17.33 21.37 -49.95
N ALA A 70 -17.57 21.37 -51.26
CA ALA A 70 -16.54 21.06 -52.25
C ALA A 70 -15.39 22.10 -52.24
N MET A 71 -15.70 23.35 -51.90
CA MET A 71 -14.73 24.43 -51.73
C MET A 71 -14.03 24.42 -50.35
N GLY A 72 -14.46 23.57 -49.42
CA GLY A 72 -13.91 23.47 -48.07
C GLY A 72 -14.38 24.57 -47.10
N ASP A 73 -15.37 25.37 -47.46
CA ASP A 73 -15.90 26.47 -46.64
C ASP A 73 -16.95 25.95 -45.64
N ASN A 74 -16.46 25.23 -44.63
CA ASN A 74 -17.27 24.55 -43.63
C ASN A 74 -18.21 25.49 -42.84
N ALA A 75 -17.79 26.72 -42.58
CA ALA A 75 -18.56 27.68 -41.79
C ALA A 75 -19.82 28.14 -42.54
N LYS A 76 -19.69 28.44 -43.84
CA LYS A 76 -20.84 28.80 -44.68
C LYS A 76 -21.78 27.61 -44.89
N ALA A 77 -21.20 26.43 -45.15
CA ALA A 77 -21.98 25.20 -45.34
C ALA A 77 -22.91 24.90 -44.14
N LEU A 78 -22.45 25.12 -42.90
CA LEU A 78 -23.28 24.95 -41.69
C LEU A 78 -24.48 25.91 -41.66
N VAL A 79 -24.28 27.17 -42.06
CA VAL A 79 -25.35 28.18 -42.12
C VAL A 79 -26.35 27.85 -43.22
N THR A 80 -25.85 27.51 -44.42
CA THR A 80 -26.66 27.13 -45.58
C THR A 80 -27.50 25.89 -45.27
N TYR A 81 -26.93 24.90 -44.59
CA TYR A 81 -27.65 23.70 -44.16
C TYR A 81 -28.77 24.03 -43.15
N LYS A 82 -28.50 24.89 -42.16
CA LYS A 82 -29.52 25.34 -41.19
C LYS A 82 -30.66 26.13 -41.85
N LYS A 83 -30.39 26.85 -42.94
CA LYS A 83 -31.43 27.47 -43.77
C LYS A 83 -32.23 26.40 -44.51
N LEU A 84 -31.56 25.44 -45.14
CA LEU A 84 -32.19 24.35 -45.89
C LEU A 84 -33.18 23.54 -45.04
N THR A 85 -32.79 23.14 -43.82
CA THR A 85 -33.62 22.32 -42.93
C THR A 85 -34.92 23.00 -42.48
N ARG A 86 -35.01 24.34 -42.51
CA ARG A 86 -36.24 25.09 -42.17
C ARG A 86 -37.27 25.09 -43.30
N VAL A 87 -36.83 24.79 -44.52
CA VAL A 87 -37.58 25.05 -45.75
C VAL A 87 -37.99 23.74 -46.41
N ALA A 88 -37.09 22.75 -46.40
CA ALA A 88 -37.34 21.42 -46.93
C ALA A 88 -36.52 20.36 -46.18
N PRO A 89 -36.97 19.10 -46.14
CA PRO A 89 -36.17 18.00 -45.60
C PRO A 89 -34.92 17.79 -46.50
N PRO A 90 -33.70 17.89 -45.96
CA PRO A 90 -32.48 17.66 -46.73
C PRO A 90 -32.36 16.19 -47.17
N LYS A 91 -31.64 15.96 -48.27
CA LYS A 91 -31.36 14.60 -48.77
C LYS A 91 -30.45 13.85 -47.79
N LEU A 92 -30.59 12.52 -47.67
CA LEU A 92 -29.79 11.72 -46.73
C LEU A 92 -28.27 11.91 -46.88
N GLY A 93 -27.77 12.00 -48.12
CA GLY A 93 -26.35 12.28 -48.37
C GLY A 93 -25.89 13.65 -47.86
N GLN A 94 -26.77 14.66 -47.87
CA GLN A 94 -26.49 16.00 -47.34
C GLN A 94 -26.49 15.99 -45.80
N ILE A 95 -27.39 15.23 -45.18
CA ILE A 95 -27.42 15.02 -43.72
C ILE A 95 -26.09 14.40 -43.26
N LEU A 96 -25.62 13.35 -43.95
CA LEU A 96 -24.36 12.69 -43.61
C LEU A 96 -23.16 13.63 -43.76
N ARG A 97 -23.08 14.41 -44.84
CA ARG A 97 -22.01 15.40 -45.05
C ARG A 97 -22.05 16.51 -44.01
N PHE A 98 -23.23 17.00 -43.65
CA PHE A 98 -23.39 17.96 -42.56
C PHE A 98 -22.88 17.39 -41.24
N ALA A 99 -23.22 16.13 -40.91
CA ALA A 99 -22.75 15.47 -39.70
C ALA A 99 -21.21 15.42 -39.63
N GLN A 100 -20.55 15.10 -40.75
CA GLN A 100 -19.08 15.09 -40.85
C GLN A 100 -18.46 16.48 -40.65
N VAL A 101 -19.09 17.53 -41.17
CA VAL A 101 -18.62 18.91 -40.97
C VAL A 101 -18.88 19.40 -39.55
N ALA A 102 -20.04 19.11 -38.99
CA ALA A 102 -20.36 19.43 -37.59
C ALA A 102 -19.37 18.74 -36.63
N GLU A 103 -18.99 17.50 -36.93
CA GLU A 103 -17.97 16.76 -36.19
C GLU A 103 -16.59 17.44 -36.27
N ARG A 104 -16.13 17.80 -37.46
CA ARG A 104 -14.84 18.50 -37.65
C ARG A 104 -14.80 19.88 -37.00
N ASN A 105 -15.95 20.55 -36.90
CA ASN A 105 -16.10 21.87 -36.29
C ASN A 105 -16.27 21.81 -34.75
N GLY A 106 -16.21 20.62 -34.13
CA GLY A 106 -16.31 20.43 -32.69
C GLY A 106 -17.73 20.44 -32.11
N SER A 107 -18.77 20.57 -32.95
CA SER A 107 -20.17 20.55 -32.55
C SER A 107 -20.68 19.12 -32.33
N ARG A 108 -20.21 18.45 -31.27
CA ARG A 108 -20.53 17.03 -30.97
C ARG A 108 -22.04 16.72 -30.96
N ARG A 109 -22.85 17.60 -30.35
CA ARG A 109 -24.30 17.41 -30.24
C ARG A 109 -24.99 17.46 -31.62
N GLU A 110 -24.70 18.47 -32.43
CA GLU A 110 -25.27 18.61 -33.77
C GLU A 110 -24.84 17.46 -34.69
N ALA A 111 -23.59 17.00 -34.55
CA ALA A 111 -23.08 15.84 -35.30
C ALA A 111 -23.82 14.55 -34.92
N LEU A 112 -24.03 14.27 -33.62
CA LEU A 112 -24.75 13.08 -33.16
C LEU A 112 -26.21 13.08 -33.61
N GLU A 113 -26.91 14.21 -33.50
CA GLU A 113 -28.29 14.36 -33.99
C GLU A 113 -28.35 14.08 -35.49
N ALA A 114 -27.46 14.68 -36.29
CA ALA A 114 -27.42 14.50 -37.73
C ALA A 114 -27.05 13.06 -38.15
N TYR A 115 -26.05 12.44 -37.52
CA TYR A 115 -25.71 11.04 -37.79
C TYR A 115 -26.86 10.09 -37.43
N THR A 116 -27.60 10.36 -36.35
CA THR A 116 -28.79 9.58 -35.97
C THR A 116 -29.88 9.68 -37.01
N THR A 117 -30.16 10.88 -37.52
CA THR A 117 -31.14 11.08 -38.60
C THR A 117 -30.70 10.37 -39.89
N ALA A 118 -29.43 10.49 -40.26
CA ALA A 118 -28.88 9.82 -41.44
C ALA A 118 -28.95 8.29 -41.31
N PHE A 119 -28.56 7.74 -40.16
CA PHE A 119 -28.63 6.31 -39.87
C PHE A 119 -30.04 5.74 -40.05
N ASN A 120 -31.03 6.36 -39.43
CA ASN A 120 -32.42 5.90 -39.53
C ASN A 120 -32.96 6.01 -40.96
N GLY A 121 -32.61 7.08 -41.68
CA GLY A 121 -32.98 7.26 -43.08
C GLY A 121 -32.38 6.20 -43.99
N PHE A 122 -31.09 5.89 -43.82
CA PHE A 122 -30.44 4.83 -44.61
C PHE A 122 -31.01 3.45 -44.34
N LEU A 123 -31.42 3.14 -43.10
CA LEU A 123 -32.12 1.89 -42.80
C LEU A 123 -33.48 1.79 -43.48
N GLN A 124 -34.24 2.90 -43.55
CA GLN A 124 -35.53 2.93 -44.25
C GLN A 124 -35.36 2.71 -45.76
N GLU A 125 -34.31 3.27 -46.37
CA GLU A 125 -33.96 3.06 -47.78
C GLU A 125 -33.26 1.72 -48.06
N ARG A 126 -33.07 0.85 -47.05
CA ARG A 126 -32.28 -0.41 -47.13
C ARG A 126 -30.82 -0.21 -47.59
N ARG A 127 -30.24 0.96 -47.36
CA ARG A 127 -28.83 1.29 -47.64
C ARG A 127 -27.96 0.97 -46.44
N GLU A 128 -27.88 -0.31 -46.11
CA GLU A 128 -27.28 -0.80 -44.87
C GLU A 128 -25.78 -0.48 -44.71
N ASN A 129 -25.00 -0.46 -45.81
CA ASN A 129 -23.57 -0.09 -45.76
C ASN A 129 -23.36 1.37 -45.31
N GLU A 130 -24.19 2.29 -45.81
CA GLU A 130 -24.12 3.70 -45.44
C GLU A 130 -24.63 3.91 -44.01
N ALA A 131 -25.68 3.18 -43.62
CA ALA A 131 -26.13 3.13 -42.24
C ALA A 131 -25.00 2.67 -41.30
N LEU A 132 -24.27 1.59 -41.64
CA LEU A 132 -23.13 1.12 -40.83
C LEU A 132 -22.03 2.19 -40.74
N SER A 133 -21.74 2.90 -41.84
CA SER A 133 -20.74 3.98 -41.83
C SER A 133 -21.12 5.13 -40.90
N ALA A 134 -22.40 5.55 -40.91
CA ALA A 134 -22.92 6.56 -39.99
C ALA A 134 -22.86 6.06 -38.54
N MET A 135 -23.22 4.79 -38.33
CA MET A 135 -23.20 4.16 -37.01
C MET A 135 -21.79 4.11 -36.39
N ARG A 136 -20.76 3.81 -37.20
CA ARG A 136 -19.35 3.86 -36.74
C ARG A 136 -18.97 5.23 -36.20
N ARG A 137 -19.38 6.30 -36.89
CA ARG A 137 -19.12 7.69 -36.43
C ARG A 137 -19.91 8.01 -35.17
N MET A 138 -21.17 7.56 -35.08
CA MET A 138 -21.98 7.72 -33.86
C MET A 138 -21.30 7.06 -32.66
N VAL A 139 -20.88 5.80 -32.76
CA VAL A 139 -20.22 5.07 -31.67
C VAL A 139 -18.87 5.70 -31.30
N ALA A 140 -18.13 6.24 -32.28
CA ALA A 140 -16.88 6.96 -32.01
C ALA A 140 -17.13 8.27 -31.24
N LEU A 141 -18.23 8.97 -31.53
CA LEU A 141 -18.61 10.20 -30.87
C LEU A 141 -19.33 9.99 -29.55
N ASP A 142 -20.10 8.92 -29.40
CA ASP A 142 -20.85 8.60 -28.19
C ASP A 142 -20.94 7.07 -28.02
N PRO A 143 -19.99 6.49 -27.28
CA PRO A 143 -19.88 5.04 -27.11
C PRO A 143 -20.89 4.51 -26.09
N GLU A 144 -22.18 4.72 -26.36
CA GLU A 144 -23.27 4.17 -25.54
C GLU A 144 -23.46 2.66 -25.85
N PRO A 145 -23.68 1.80 -24.85
CA PRO A 145 -23.86 0.34 -25.04
C PRO A 145 -24.91 -0.01 -26.09
N ARG A 146 -26.03 0.73 -26.12
CA ARG A 146 -27.10 0.54 -27.09
C ARG A 146 -26.62 0.76 -28.53
N ASN A 147 -25.76 1.75 -28.73
CA ASN A 147 -25.22 2.09 -30.04
C ASN A 147 -24.15 1.07 -30.47
N ILE A 148 -23.27 0.66 -29.56
CA ILE A 148 -22.28 -0.39 -29.85
C ILE A 148 -22.98 -1.69 -30.25
N ARG A 149 -24.03 -2.10 -29.53
CA ARG A 149 -24.82 -3.29 -29.87
C ARG A 149 -25.47 -3.20 -31.25
N ARG A 150 -26.13 -2.08 -31.56
CA ARG A 150 -26.75 -1.86 -32.89
C ARG A 150 -25.73 -1.92 -34.01
N MET A 151 -24.55 -1.33 -33.80
CA MET A 151 -23.43 -1.39 -34.74
C MET A 151 -22.96 -2.83 -34.95
N ALA A 152 -22.78 -3.60 -33.86
CA ALA A 152 -22.34 -4.98 -33.92
C ALA A 152 -23.33 -5.87 -34.69
N GLU A 153 -24.64 -5.72 -34.41
CA GLU A 153 -25.70 -6.48 -35.10
C GLU A 153 -25.77 -6.14 -36.58
N LEU A 154 -25.66 -4.85 -36.94
CA LEU A 154 -25.66 -4.42 -38.34
C LEU A 154 -24.39 -4.88 -39.09
N ALA A 155 -23.22 -4.74 -38.47
CA ALA A 155 -21.95 -5.21 -39.04
C ALA A 155 -21.97 -6.73 -39.27
N SER A 156 -22.52 -7.49 -38.33
CA SER A 156 -22.65 -8.95 -38.43
C SER A 156 -23.58 -9.35 -39.60
N LYS A 157 -24.70 -8.64 -39.80
CA LYS A 157 -25.60 -8.87 -40.96
C LYS A 157 -24.92 -8.59 -42.29
N LEU A 158 -24.05 -7.58 -42.34
CA LEU A 158 -23.31 -7.17 -43.53
C LEU A 158 -22.03 -8.00 -43.79
N ASN A 159 -21.78 -9.04 -43.00
CA ASN A 159 -20.54 -9.83 -43.04
C ASN A 159 -19.26 -9.00 -42.82
N ASP A 160 -19.37 -7.83 -42.18
CA ASP A 160 -18.20 -7.08 -41.71
C ASP A 160 -17.70 -7.68 -40.40
N ARG A 161 -16.97 -8.79 -40.55
CA ARG A 161 -16.54 -9.64 -39.43
C ARG A 161 -15.68 -8.88 -38.42
N GLN A 162 -14.75 -8.06 -38.89
CA GLN A 162 -13.82 -7.33 -38.03
C GLN A 162 -14.56 -6.34 -37.13
N THR A 163 -15.43 -5.50 -37.71
CA THR A 163 -16.19 -4.51 -36.94
C THR A 163 -17.17 -5.17 -35.98
N ALA A 164 -17.83 -6.25 -36.41
CA ALA A 164 -18.74 -7.00 -35.56
C ALA A 164 -18.00 -7.64 -34.37
N ALA A 165 -16.85 -8.26 -34.62
CA ALA A 165 -16.02 -8.90 -33.61
C ALA A 165 -15.53 -7.89 -32.54
N GLU A 166 -14.98 -6.76 -32.98
CA GLU A 166 -14.50 -5.69 -32.09
C GLU A 166 -15.65 -5.09 -31.25
N ALA A 167 -16.82 -4.88 -31.86
CA ALA A 167 -17.96 -4.32 -31.15
C ALA A 167 -18.57 -5.30 -30.13
N PHE A 168 -18.70 -6.59 -30.46
CA PHE A 168 -19.13 -7.61 -29.51
C PHE A 168 -18.12 -7.80 -28.37
N LEU A 169 -16.81 -7.76 -28.67
CA LEU A 169 -15.77 -7.81 -27.65
C LEU A 169 -15.92 -6.66 -26.65
N ARG A 170 -16.12 -5.43 -27.15
CA ARG A 170 -16.31 -4.24 -26.30
C ARG A 170 -17.53 -4.36 -25.41
N MET A 171 -18.66 -4.85 -25.94
CA MET A 171 -19.86 -5.13 -25.15
C MET A 171 -19.60 -6.15 -24.03
N GLY A 172 -18.84 -7.21 -24.32
CA GLY A 172 -18.49 -8.22 -23.33
C GLY A 172 -17.67 -7.63 -22.18
N ILE A 173 -16.65 -6.81 -22.49
CA ILE A 173 -15.81 -6.16 -21.47
C ILE A 173 -16.63 -5.22 -20.57
N GLU A 174 -17.56 -4.46 -21.15
CA GLU A 174 -18.41 -3.53 -20.41
C GLU A 174 -19.39 -4.25 -19.47
N GLU A 175 -20.06 -5.30 -19.94
CA GLU A 175 -20.95 -6.12 -19.11
C GLU A 175 -20.20 -6.83 -17.98
N GLN A 176 -18.96 -7.28 -18.24
CA GLN A 176 -18.10 -7.87 -17.22
C GLN A 176 -17.71 -6.85 -16.13
N GLY A 177 -17.44 -5.60 -16.51
CA GLY A 177 -17.18 -4.49 -15.58
C GLY A 177 -18.37 -4.17 -14.68
N GLU A 178 -19.59 -4.37 -15.17
CA GLU A 178 -20.84 -4.22 -14.40
C GLU A 178 -21.23 -5.49 -13.62
N GLY A 179 -20.39 -6.54 -13.63
CA GLY A 179 -20.64 -7.81 -12.93
C GLY A 179 -21.74 -8.67 -13.55
N ARG A 180 -22.09 -8.45 -14.82
CA ARG A 180 -23.08 -9.23 -15.58
C ARG A 180 -22.40 -10.30 -16.44
N SER A 181 -23.20 -11.21 -16.98
CA SER A 181 -22.69 -12.30 -17.83
C SER A 181 -22.28 -11.78 -19.21
N ALA A 182 -20.97 -11.73 -19.46
CA ALA A 182 -20.37 -11.33 -20.74
C ALA A 182 -20.26 -12.46 -21.77
N PHE A 183 -20.56 -13.71 -21.36
CA PHE A 183 -20.30 -14.92 -22.14
C PHE A 183 -20.85 -14.87 -23.57
N GLN A 184 -22.11 -14.47 -23.73
CA GLN A 184 -22.78 -14.44 -25.03
C GLN A 184 -22.09 -13.45 -26.00
N TRP A 185 -21.55 -12.36 -25.49
CA TRP A 185 -20.86 -11.37 -26.30
C TRP A 185 -19.50 -11.87 -26.78
N PHE A 186 -18.73 -12.50 -25.90
CA PHE A 186 -17.45 -13.10 -26.29
C PHE A 186 -17.62 -14.28 -27.24
N GLU A 187 -18.65 -15.12 -27.06
CA GLU A 187 -18.97 -16.20 -27.99
C GLU A 187 -19.26 -15.65 -29.39
N ARG A 188 -20.11 -14.61 -29.48
CA ARG A 188 -20.43 -13.97 -30.77
C ARG A 188 -19.22 -13.28 -31.38
N ALA A 189 -18.37 -12.63 -30.58
CA ALA A 189 -17.13 -12.03 -31.07
C ALA A 189 -16.22 -13.10 -31.68
N HIS A 190 -16.03 -14.23 -30.99
CA HIS A 190 -15.20 -15.33 -31.45
C HIS A 190 -15.76 -16.01 -32.72
N GLN A 191 -17.08 -16.14 -32.85
CA GLN A 191 -17.70 -16.63 -34.09
C GLN A 191 -17.44 -15.75 -35.31
N GLN A 192 -17.29 -14.42 -35.11
CA GLN A 192 -17.00 -13.49 -36.21
C GLN A 192 -15.51 -13.52 -36.59
N ASP A 193 -14.61 -13.58 -35.60
CA ASP A 193 -13.17 -13.62 -35.83
C ASP A 193 -12.46 -14.61 -34.88
N PRO A 194 -12.43 -15.91 -35.23
CA PRO A 194 -11.81 -16.93 -34.40
C PRO A 194 -10.28 -16.80 -34.29
N GLY A 195 -9.64 -16.13 -35.26
CA GLY A 195 -8.18 -16.00 -35.34
C GLY A 195 -7.60 -14.91 -34.44
N ASN A 196 -8.46 -14.07 -33.84
CA ASN A 196 -8.01 -12.98 -33.00
C ASN A 196 -7.65 -13.48 -31.59
N PRO A 197 -6.37 -13.36 -31.17
CA PRO A 197 -5.91 -13.93 -29.92
C PRO A 197 -6.51 -13.25 -28.69
N ASN A 198 -6.86 -11.96 -28.77
CA ASN A 198 -7.49 -11.23 -27.66
C ASN A 198 -8.95 -11.67 -27.46
N ILE A 199 -9.68 -11.90 -28.57
CA ILE A 199 -11.06 -12.41 -28.50
C ILE A 199 -11.06 -13.84 -27.95
N ALA A 200 -10.16 -14.69 -28.44
CA ALA A 200 -9.99 -16.04 -27.93
C ALA A 200 -9.62 -16.05 -26.44
N PHE A 201 -8.74 -15.14 -25.99
CA PHE A 201 -8.41 -14.99 -24.57
C PHE A 201 -9.63 -14.61 -23.69
N GLN A 202 -10.41 -13.61 -24.10
CA GLN A 202 -11.61 -13.19 -23.34
C GLN A 202 -12.69 -14.28 -23.35
N PHE A 203 -12.91 -14.94 -24.49
CA PHE A 203 -13.87 -16.03 -24.60
C PHE A 203 -13.45 -17.27 -23.80
N GLY A 204 -12.17 -17.66 -23.88
CA GLY A 204 -11.61 -18.74 -23.07
C GLY A 204 -11.74 -18.48 -21.57
N SER A 205 -11.48 -17.24 -21.14
CA SER A 205 -11.62 -16.83 -19.73
C SER A 205 -13.08 -16.89 -19.27
N ALA A 206 -14.03 -16.49 -20.13
CA ALA A 206 -15.46 -16.63 -19.83
C ALA A 206 -15.94 -18.09 -19.81
N LEU A 207 -15.31 -18.99 -20.57
CA LEU A 207 -15.56 -20.44 -20.51
C LEU A 207 -15.04 -21.05 -19.20
N LEU A 208 -13.84 -20.64 -18.73
CA LEU A 208 -13.33 -21.06 -17.42
C LEU A 208 -14.25 -20.63 -16.27
N ALA A 209 -14.76 -19.39 -16.30
CA ALA A 209 -15.71 -18.91 -15.30
C ALA A 209 -17.03 -19.71 -15.27
N LYS A 210 -17.33 -20.48 -16.32
CA LYS A 210 -18.46 -21.42 -16.40
C LYS A 210 -18.09 -22.88 -16.08
N ASN A 211 -16.84 -23.15 -15.69
CA ASN A 211 -16.27 -24.49 -15.51
C ASN A 211 -16.27 -25.35 -16.81
N GLU A 212 -16.24 -24.72 -18.00
CA GLU A 212 -16.07 -25.42 -19.30
C GLU A 212 -14.57 -25.55 -19.67
N THR A 213 -13.77 -26.18 -18.81
CA THR A 213 -12.30 -26.16 -18.86
C THR A 213 -11.71 -26.74 -20.15
N GLU A 214 -12.15 -27.91 -20.61
CA GLU A 214 -11.65 -28.54 -21.85
C GLU A 214 -11.92 -27.69 -23.09
N ARG A 215 -13.08 -27.02 -23.12
CA ARG A 215 -13.47 -26.14 -24.21
C ARG A 215 -12.64 -24.86 -24.17
N ALA A 216 -12.41 -24.30 -22.98
CA ALA A 216 -11.53 -23.17 -22.78
C ALA A 216 -10.10 -23.45 -23.25
N LEU A 217 -9.56 -24.65 -22.96
CA LEU A 217 -8.23 -25.06 -23.41
C LEU A 217 -8.07 -25.03 -24.93
N GLN A 218 -9.05 -25.56 -25.67
CA GLN A 218 -9.03 -25.53 -27.14
C GLN A 218 -8.99 -24.10 -27.68
N ILE A 219 -9.75 -23.19 -27.08
CA ILE A 219 -9.77 -21.78 -27.47
C ILE A 219 -8.43 -21.10 -27.12
N PHE A 220 -7.92 -21.30 -25.90
CA PHE A 220 -6.66 -20.71 -25.47
C PHE A 220 -5.45 -21.20 -26.25
N GLU A 221 -5.43 -22.46 -26.69
CA GLU A 221 -4.34 -23.01 -27.50
C GLU A 221 -4.11 -22.19 -28.77
N THR A 222 -5.21 -21.79 -29.45
CA THR A 222 -5.13 -20.93 -30.64
C THR A 222 -4.55 -19.54 -30.33
N ALA A 223 -4.90 -18.98 -29.17
CA ALA A 223 -4.41 -17.68 -28.72
C ALA A 223 -2.95 -17.71 -28.24
N ALA A 224 -2.52 -18.81 -27.64
CA ALA A 224 -1.20 -18.97 -27.02
C ALA A 224 -0.10 -19.31 -28.05
N THR A 225 -0.44 -20.09 -29.09
CA THR A 225 0.51 -20.58 -30.10
C THR A 225 0.77 -19.59 -31.24
N GLY A 226 -0.03 -18.53 -31.37
CA GLY A 226 0.13 -17.50 -32.41
C GLY A 226 1.45 -16.72 -32.31
N GLN A 227 1.98 -16.29 -33.47
CA GLN A 227 3.22 -15.49 -33.57
C GLN A 227 3.16 -14.17 -32.77
N ASN A 228 1.98 -13.54 -32.70
CA ASN A 228 1.72 -12.31 -31.95
C ASN A 228 1.08 -12.55 -30.57
N SER A 229 1.23 -13.75 -30.01
CA SER A 229 0.65 -14.08 -28.70
C SER A 229 1.31 -13.28 -27.57
N LEU A 230 0.50 -12.54 -26.82
CA LEU A 230 0.93 -11.76 -25.67
C LEU A 230 1.30 -12.69 -24.50
N PRO A 231 2.22 -12.28 -23.60
CA PRO A 231 2.58 -13.07 -22.41
C PRO A 231 1.38 -13.41 -21.52
N GLU A 232 0.37 -12.55 -21.48
CA GLU A 232 -0.87 -12.75 -20.71
C GLU A 232 -1.70 -13.89 -21.28
N HIS A 233 -1.82 -14.02 -22.61
CA HIS A 233 -2.57 -15.11 -23.24
C HIS A 233 -1.92 -16.47 -22.97
N ARG A 234 -0.59 -16.53 -23.05
CA ARG A 234 0.17 -17.76 -22.74
C ARG A 234 0.06 -18.13 -21.27
N LYS A 235 0.07 -17.13 -20.38
CA LYS A 235 -0.15 -17.34 -18.94
C LYS A 235 -1.54 -17.94 -18.70
N ALA A 236 -2.56 -17.36 -19.29
CA ALA A 236 -3.94 -17.83 -19.17
C ALA A 236 -4.08 -19.29 -19.64
N TYR A 237 -3.47 -19.64 -20.77
CA TYR A 237 -3.43 -21.01 -21.24
C TYR A 237 -2.71 -21.95 -20.25
N GLY A 238 -1.55 -21.54 -19.73
CA GLY A 238 -0.81 -22.31 -18.71
C GLY A 238 -1.62 -22.51 -17.43
N MET A 239 -2.30 -21.48 -16.94
CA MET A 239 -3.17 -21.58 -15.75
C MET A 239 -4.41 -22.46 -16.01
N ALA A 240 -5.01 -22.36 -17.20
CA ALA A 240 -6.12 -23.22 -17.60
C ALA A 240 -5.71 -24.71 -17.63
N LEU A 241 -4.47 -25.00 -18.06
CA LEU A 241 -3.92 -26.36 -18.03
C LEU A 241 -3.74 -26.88 -16.59
N LEU A 242 -3.39 -26.00 -15.65
CA LEU A 242 -3.33 -26.37 -14.22
C LEU A 242 -4.72 -26.65 -13.65
N GLU A 243 -5.71 -25.82 -13.97
CA GLU A 243 -7.11 -26.04 -13.56
C GLU A 243 -7.70 -27.33 -14.17
N ALA A 244 -7.23 -27.71 -15.36
CA ALA A 244 -7.55 -29.00 -15.98
C ALA A 244 -6.75 -30.19 -15.40
N HIS A 245 -6.00 -30.01 -14.33
CA HIS A 245 -5.15 -31.03 -13.71
C HIS A 245 -4.09 -31.62 -14.68
N ARG A 246 -3.58 -30.83 -15.63
CA ARG A 246 -2.55 -31.22 -16.63
C ARG A 246 -1.22 -30.48 -16.43
N PRO A 247 -0.56 -30.59 -15.25
CA PRO A 247 0.62 -29.80 -14.92
C PRO A 247 1.85 -30.10 -15.79
N LYS A 248 1.96 -31.32 -16.34
CA LYS A 248 3.07 -31.69 -17.25
C LYS A 248 3.05 -30.90 -18.56
N GLU A 249 1.86 -30.60 -19.06
CA GLU A 249 1.66 -29.78 -20.27
C GLU A 249 1.78 -28.29 -19.97
N ALA A 250 1.35 -27.86 -18.78
CA ALA A 250 1.51 -26.48 -18.31
C ALA A 250 2.99 -26.11 -18.10
N THR A 251 3.82 -27.07 -17.67
CA THR A 251 5.24 -26.86 -17.33
C THR A 251 6.04 -26.13 -18.41
N PRO A 252 6.12 -26.60 -19.68
CA PRO A 252 6.90 -25.90 -20.71
C PRO A 252 6.37 -24.50 -21.02
N VAL A 253 5.05 -24.29 -20.94
CA VAL A 253 4.40 -22.99 -21.22
C VAL A 253 4.76 -21.97 -20.14
N LEU A 254 4.54 -22.32 -18.88
CA LEU A 254 4.81 -21.44 -17.73
C LEU A 254 6.32 -21.23 -17.53
N TRP A 255 7.13 -22.27 -17.75
CA TRP A 255 8.60 -22.15 -17.70
C TRP A 255 9.13 -21.15 -18.73
N ALA A 256 8.63 -21.18 -19.97
CA ALA A 256 9.05 -20.23 -21.00
C ALA A 256 8.70 -18.77 -20.65
N LEU A 257 7.62 -18.55 -19.89
CA LEU A 257 7.25 -17.22 -19.39
C LEU A 257 8.16 -16.80 -18.22
N TYR A 258 8.41 -17.70 -17.28
CA TYR A 258 9.29 -17.46 -16.13
C TYR A 258 10.71 -17.08 -16.56
N VAL A 259 11.30 -17.79 -17.53
CA VAL A 259 12.66 -17.49 -18.04
C VAL A 259 12.76 -16.07 -18.62
N LYS A 260 11.69 -15.57 -19.25
CA LYS A 260 11.66 -14.20 -19.80
C LYS A 260 11.41 -13.14 -18.74
N SER A 261 10.72 -13.49 -17.66
CA SER A 261 10.37 -12.57 -16.57
C SER A 261 10.50 -13.27 -15.22
N PRO A 262 11.73 -13.40 -14.68
CA PRO A 262 12.00 -14.14 -13.44
C PRO A 262 11.30 -13.58 -12.19
N ALA A 263 10.80 -12.34 -12.25
CA ALA A 263 9.96 -11.72 -11.22
C ALA A 263 8.60 -12.43 -11.03
N ARG A 264 8.19 -13.32 -11.94
CA ARG A 264 6.93 -14.08 -11.86
C ARG A 264 7.07 -15.40 -11.09
N LEU A 265 7.77 -15.38 -9.96
CA LEU A 265 7.96 -16.59 -9.15
C LEU A 265 6.63 -17.16 -8.63
N ASN A 266 5.67 -16.29 -8.29
CA ASN A 266 4.35 -16.68 -7.80
C ASN A 266 3.55 -17.53 -8.81
N ASP A 267 3.77 -17.35 -10.11
CA ASP A 267 3.08 -18.17 -11.13
C ASP A 267 3.57 -19.63 -11.12
N MET A 268 4.76 -19.88 -10.56
CA MET A 268 5.32 -21.21 -10.41
C MET A 268 4.80 -21.94 -9.16
N ASP A 269 4.17 -21.23 -8.23
CA ASP A 269 3.58 -21.80 -7.00
C ASP A 269 2.50 -22.81 -7.38
N SER A 270 1.49 -22.35 -8.13
CA SER A 270 0.38 -23.18 -8.59
C SER A 270 0.86 -24.41 -9.39
N LEU A 271 1.94 -24.26 -10.17
CA LEU A 271 2.51 -25.38 -10.92
C LEU A 271 3.23 -26.39 -10.02
N LEU A 272 4.06 -25.93 -9.08
CA LEU A 272 4.75 -26.81 -8.14
C LEU A 272 3.77 -27.49 -7.19
N GLY A 273 2.80 -26.74 -6.64
CA GLY A 273 1.74 -27.25 -5.78
C GLY A 273 0.91 -28.33 -6.47
N GLU A 274 0.50 -28.12 -7.73
CA GLU A 274 -0.27 -29.10 -8.49
C GLU A 274 0.55 -30.36 -8.86
N LEU A 275 1.86 -30.21 -9.13
CA LEU A 275 2.73 -31.37 -9.33
C LEU A 275 2.87 -32.19 -8.03
N LEU A 276 3.01 -31.54 -6.88
CA LEU A 276 3.11 -32.19 -5.58
C LEU A 276 1.79 -32.84 -5.16
N SER A 277 0.65 -32.16 -5.36
CA SER A 277 -0.68 -32.67 -5.01
C SER A 277 -1.04 -33.95 -5.80
N GLN A 278 -0.65 -34.02 -7.06
CA GLN A 278 -0.81 -35.20 -7.92
C GLN A 278 0.31 -36.25 -7.77
N GLN A 279 1.22 -36.09 -6.81
CA GLN A 279 2.33 -37.02 -6.54
C GLN A 279 3.36 -37.15 -7.69
N HIS A 280 3.44 -36.17 -8.58
CA HIS A 280 4.47 -36.06 -9.62
C HIS A 280 5.78 -35.47 -9.03
N TYR A 281 6.29 -36.10 -7.96
CA TYR A 281 7.39 -35.57 -7.15
C TYR A 281 8.69 -35.38 -7.94
N LYS A 282 8.97 -36.28 -8.89
CA LYS A 282 10.16 -36.21 -9.74
C LYS A 282 10.13 -34.97 -10.64
N GLU A 283 9.00 -34.73 -11.30
CA GLU A 283 8.84 -33.52 -12.13
C GLU A 283 8.87 -32.24 -11.28
N ALA A 284 8.25 -32.25 -10.09
CA ALA A 284 8.31 -31.13 -9.15
C ALA A 284 9.76 -30.83 -8.73
N LEU A 285 10.55 -31.86 -8.41
CA LEU A 285 11.95 -31.71 -8.00
C LEU A 285 12.82 -31.18 -9.14
N ASP A 286 12.67 -31.72 -10.35
CA ASP A 286 13.39 -31.25 -11.53
C ASP A 286 13.05 -29.78 -11.84
N LEU A 287 11.80 -29.38 -11.63
CA LEU A 287 11.38 -27.99 -11.79
C LEU A 287 11.96 -27.09 -10.71
N ALA A 288 11.90 -27.49 -9.43
CA ALA A 288 12.46 -26.75 -8.32
C ALA A 288 13.97 -26.51 -8.48
N ARG A 289 14.72 -27.52 -8.96
CA ARG A 289 16.15 -27.39 -9.29
C ARG A 289 16.43 -26.43 -10.44
N LYS A 290 15.58 -26.44 -11.48
CA LYS A 290 15.69 -25.48 -12.60
C LYS A 290 15.46 -24.05 -12.12
N ILE A 291 14.48 -23.84 -11.23
CA ILE A 291 14.21 -22.53 -10.64
C ILE A 291 15.39 -22.09 -9.75
N ASP A 292 15.90 -22.97 -8.86
CA ASP A 292 17.05 -22.66 -8.01
C ASP A 292 18.27 -22.23 -8.83
N ALA A 293 18.58 -22.94 -9.92
CA ALA A 293 19.69 -22.58 -10.80
C ALA A 293 19.55 -21.20 -11.45
N GLN A 294 18.31 -20.75 -11.72
CA GLN A 294 18.06 -19.39 -12.22
C GLN A 294 18.16 -18.35 -11.09
N GLN A 295 17.55 -18.62 -9.94
CA GLN A 295 17.57 -17.71 -8.79
C GLN A 295 18.98 -17.53 -8.21
N GLN A 296 19.81 -18.58 -8.28
CA GLN A 296 21.22 -18.51 -7.93
C GLN A 296 22.00 -17.54 -8.84
N ARG A 297 21.68 -17.46 -10.14
CA ARG A 297 22.29 -16.49 -11.07
C ARG A 297 21.86 -15.06 -10.79
N LEU A 298 20.64 -14.88 -10.29
CA LEU A 298 20.05 -13.57 -9.98
C LEU A 298 20.39 -13.06 -8.58
N GLY A 299 20.98 -13.91 -7.71
CA GLY A 299 21.32 -13.56 -6.33
C GLY A 299 20.14 -13.64 -5.35
N THR A 300 18.98 -14.09 -5.80
CA THR A 300 17.68 -14.14 -5.08
C THR A 300 17.39 -15.52 -4.49
N ARG A 301 18.43 -16.34 -4.26
CA ARG A 301 18.29 -17.72 -3.77
C ARG A 301 17.60 -17.84 -2.41
N LYS A 302 17.76 -16.84 -1.52
CA LYS A 302 17.08 -16.79 -0.21
C LYS A 302 15.56 -16.61 -0.36
N GLU A 303 15.13 -15.76 -1.28
CA GLU A 303 13.70 -15.54 -1.60
C GLU A 303 13.08 -16.82 -2.15
N PHE A 304 13.81 -17.55 -2.99
CA PHE A 304 13.35 -18.84 -3.49
C PHE A 304 13.18 -19.89 -2.39
N ALA A 305 14.08 -19.92 -1.41
CA ALA A 305 13.92 -20.79 -0.26
C ALA A 305 12.70 -20.41 0.60
N ALA A 306 12.43 -19.12 0.80
CA ALA A 306 11.20 -18.62 1.44
C ALA A 306 9.95 -19.11 0.70
N PHE A 307 9.91 -18.86 -0.61
CA PHE A 307 8.85 -19.30 -1.50
C PHE A 307 8.61 -20.82 -1.43
N LEU A 308 9.65 -21.65 -1.60
CA LEU A 308 9.48 -23.11 -1.56
C LEU A 308 8.94 -23.61 -0.22
N ARG A 309 9.22 -22.92 0.89
CA ARG A 309 8.68 -23.30 2.20
C ARG A 309 7.16 -23.14 2.25
N GLU A 310 6.62 -22.07 1.66
CA GLU A 310 5.17 -21.85 1.61
C GLU A 310 4.48 -22.93 0.76
N VAL A 311 5.07 -23.30 -0.39
CA VAL A 311 4.50 -24.33 -1.29
C VAL A 311 4.39 -25.70 -0.59
N ILE A 312 5.41 -26.10 0.16
CA ILE A 312 5.45 -27.42 0.81
C ILE A 312 4.61 -27.53 2.07
N GLU A 313 4.30 -26.41 2.73
CA GLU A 313 3.36 -26.40 3.86
C GLU A 313 1.94 -26.71 3.38
N ALA A 314 1.56 -26.22 2.19
CA ALA A 314 0.29 -26.56 1.55
C ALA A 314 0.30 -27.96 0.93
N HIS A 315 1.44 -28.40 0.37
CA HIS A 315 1.56 -29.64 -0.39
C HIS A 315 2.77 -30.46 0.07
N PRO A 316 2.59 -31.48 0.94
CA PRO A 316 3.71 -32.18 1.54
C PRO A 316 4.54 -32.96 0.49
N PRO A 317 5.86 -32.77 0.44
CA PRO A 317 6.74 -33.41 -0.52
C PRO A 317 7.17 -34.83 -0.11
N ASP A 318 7.81 -35.55 -1.03
CA ASP A 318 8.38 -36.86 -0.76
C ASP A 318 9.79 -36.79 -0.11
N ALA A 319 10.32 -37.94 0.28
CA ALA A 319 11.61 -38.02 0.97
C ALA A 319 12.79 -37.51 0.12
N GLU A 320 12.78 -37.70 -1.21
CA GLU A 320 13.85 -37.20 -2.08
C GLU A 320 13.81 -35.68 -2.20
N PHE A 321 12.63 -35.10 -2.32
CA PHE A 321 12.46 -33.65 -2.36
C PHE A 321 12.82 -33.00 -1.01
N LEU A 322 12.52 -33.64 0.12
CA LEU A 322 12.96 -33.18 1.45
C LEU A 322 14.48 -33.20 1.64
N VAL A 323 15.20 -34.15 1.02
CA VAL A 323 16.67 -34.14 1.02
C VAL A 323 17.16 -32.87 0.34
N TYR A 324 16.64 -32.56 -0.84
CA TYR A 324 16.97 -31.34 -1.57
C TYR A 324 16.63 -30.08 -0.79
N LEU A 325 15.46 -30.02 -0.15
CA LEU A 325 15.08 -28.88 0.71
C LEU A 325 16.03 -28.71 1.89
N SER A 326 16.45 -29.80 2.54
CA SER A 326 17.41 -29.72 3.63
C SER A 326 18.75 -29.12 3.15
N GLU A 327 19.19 -29.45 1.95
CA GLU A 327 20.41 -28.88 1.36
C GLU A 327 20.23 -27.40 1.01
N LEU A 328 19.06 -27.03 0.47
CA LEU A 328 18.73 -25.65 0.12
C LEU A 328 18.61 -24.75 1.36
N PHE A 329 17.90 -25.18 2.40
CA PHE A 329 17.74 -24.42 3.65
C PHE A 329 19.06 -24.26 4.40
N ASN A 330 19.89 -25.31 4.43
CA ASN A 330 21.24 -25.22 4.98
C ASN A 330 22.10 -24.23 4.18
N ALA A 331 22.09 -24.29 2.84
CA ALA A 331 22.85 -23.38 2.00
C ALA A 331 22.36 -21.91 2.04
N THR A 332 21.14 -21.67 2.51
CA THR A 332 20.55 -20.31 2.66
C THR A 332 20.55 -19.82 4.11
N ASN A 333 21.18 -20.56 5.03
CA ASN A 333 21.24 -20.28 6.47
C ASN A 333 19.85 -20.16 7.14
N ARG A 334 18.89 -20.98 6.74
CA ARG A 334 17.56 -21.10 7.36
C ARG A 334 17.52 -22.29 8.32
N GLU A 335 18.15 -22.14 9.49
CA GLU A 335 18.36 -23.24 10.45
C GLU A 335 17.04 -23.86 10.95
N HIS A 336 16.01 -23.05 11.22
CA HIS A 336 14.70 -23.55 11.65
C HIS A 336 14.04 -24.44 10.58
N ASP A 337 13.94 -23.94 9.35
CA ASP A 337 13.36 -24.68 8.22
C ASP A 337 14.19 -25.92 7.84
N TYR A 338 15.50 -25.85 8.03
CA TYR A 338 16.41 -26.98 7.89
C TYR A 338 16.09 -28.10 8.89
N CYS A 339 15.98 -27.75 10.18
CA CYS A 339 15.61 -28.71 11.23
C CYS A 339 14.23 -29.32 10.97
N ASP A 340 13.25 -28.51 10.58
CA ASP A 340 11.91 -28.98 10.23
C ASP A 340 11.91 -29.98 9.06
N ALA A 341 12.63 -29.66 7.98
CA ALA A 341 12.75 -30.56 6.82
C ALA A 341 13.41 -31.89 7.22
N LEU A 342 14.43 -31.86 8.09
CA LEU A 342 15.04 -33.07 8.64
C LEU A 342 14.09 -33.85 9.56
N MET A 343 13.23 -33.19 10.33
CA MET A 343 12.23 -33.86 11.17
C MET A 343 11.16 -34.56 10.33
N GLN A 344 10.68 -33.92 9.26
CA GLN A 344 9.78 -34.56 8.31
C GLN A 344 10.46 -35.75 7.62
N LEU A 345 11.73 -35.60 7.24
CA LEU A 345 12.53 -36.67 6.64
C LEU A 345 12.75 -37.84 7.62
N PHE A 346 12.99 -37.57 8.90
CA PHE A 346 13.06 -38.57 9.97
C PHE A 346 11.75 -39.37 10.03
N GLN A 347 10.61 -38.68 10.10
CA GLN A 347 9.30 -39.33 10.22
C GLN A 347 9.02 -40.24 9.02
N LEU A 348 9.23 -39.75 7.80
CA LEU A 348 9.01 -40.54 6.57
C LEU A 348 9.94 -41.74 6.48
N ARG A 349 11.24 -41.57 6.77
CA ARG A 349 12.22 -42.67 6.73
C ARG A 349 11.98 -43.70 7.82
N TYR A 350 11.61 -43.25 9.02
CA TYR A 350 11.25 -44.14 10.12
C TYR A 350 9.99 -44.96 9.79
N ALA A 351 8.96 -44.33 9.23
CA ALA A 351 7.75 -45.01 8.77
C ALA A 351 8.04 -46.02 7.64
N ALA A 352 8.99 -45.71 6.76
CA ALA A 352 9.47 -46.62 5.71
C ALA A 352 10.39 -47.75 6.22
N GLY A 353 10.76 -47.76 7.51
CA GLY A 353 11.64 -48.76 8.11
C GLY A 353 13.15 -48.53 7.86
N ASP A 354 13.54 -47.41 7.25
CA ASP A 354 14.95 -47.05 7.02
C ASP A 354 15.53 -46.33 8.26
N PHE A 355 15.72 -47.09 9.34
CA PHE A 355 16.16 -46.55 10.63
C PHE A 355 17.55 -45.91 10.60
N SER A 356 18.43 -46.38 9.70
CA SER A 356 19.79 -45.82 9.56
C SER A 356 19.74 -44.40 9.00
N ARG A 357 18.96 -44.18 7.94
CA ARG A 357 18.79 -42.86 7.34
C ARG A 357 17.85 -41.94 8.15
N ALA A 358 16.95 -42.50 8.96
CA ALA A 358 16.20 -41.74 9.95
C ALA A 358 17.13 -41.21 11.04
N ALA A 359 18.00 -42.05 11.60
CA ALA A 359 19.01 -41.63 12.57
C ALA A 359 19.95 -40.56 12.03
N ASP A 360 20.28 -40.61 10.73
CA ASP A 360 21.06 -39.55 10.06
C ASP A 360 20.37 -38.19 10.07
N ALA A 361 19.06 -38.17 9.80
CA ALA A 361 18.27 -36.95 9.82
C ALA A 361 18.15 -36.39 11.26
N LEU A 362 17.95 -37.25 12.26
CA LEU A 362 17.92 -36.84 13.66
C LEU A 362 19.28 -36.32 14.13
N ASP A 363 20.37 -37.02 13.81
CA ASP A 363 21.74 -36.62 14.19
C ASP A 363 22.07 -35.23 13.62
N ARG A 364 21.81 -35.02 12.32
CA ARG A 364 22.01 -33.71 11.65
C ARG A 364 21.13 -32.61 12.25
N ALA A 365 19.91 -32.92 12.65
CA ALA A 365 19.03 -31.94 13.28
C ALA A 365 19.49 -31.58 14.69
N THR A 366 19.93 -32.57 15.48
CA THR A 366 20.49 -32.33 16.82
C THR A 366 21.87 -31.67 16.79
N ASP A 367 22.59 -31.78 15.67
CA ASP A 367 23.84 -31.04 15.42
C ASP A 367 23.56 -29.56 15.13
N ALA A 368 22.45 -29.27 14.45
CA ALA A 368 22.00 -27.91 14.15
C ALA A 368 21.32 -27.24 15.36
N ASP A 369 20.43 -27.95 16.05
CA ASP A 369 19.74 -27.48 17.25
C ASP A 369 19.71 -28.59 18.33
N PRO A 370 20.61 -28.52 19.32
CA PRO A 370 20.65 -29.48 20.43
C PRO A 370 19.43 -29.45 21.35
N TYR A 371 18.65 -28.37 21.33
CA TYR A 371 17.46 -28.17 22.17
C TYR A 371 16.15 -28.48 21.43
N LEU A 372 16.24 -29.02 20.22
CA LEU A 372 15.08 -29.31 19.38
C LEU A 372 14.06 -30.20 20.11
N GLU A 373 12.84 -29.68 20.24
CA GLU A 373 11.78 -30.28 21.05
C GLU A 373 11.44 -31.72 20.60
N GLY A 374 11.36 -32.64 21.57
CA GLY A 374 11.03 -34.05 21.32
C GLY A 374 12.16 -34.88 20.71
N SER A 375 13.38 -34.35 20.58
CA SER A 375 14.55 -35.09 20.08
C SER A 375 14.90 -36.31 20.95
N GLU A 376 14.74 -36.21 22.28
CA GLU A 376 14.93 -37.34 23.20
C GLU A 376 13.93 -38.47 22.92
N ARG A 377 12.64 -38.13 22.81
CA ARG A 377 11.58 -39.09 22.46
C ARG A 377 11.83 -39.76 21.11
N ARG A 378 12.29 -39.00 20.10
CA ARG A 378 12.63 -39.55 18.77
C ARG A 378 13.88 -40.43 18.81
N LEU A 379 14.87 -40.09 19.63
CA LEU A 379 16.03 -40.93 19.86
C LEU A 379 15.61 -42.26 20.51
N GLU A 380 14.72 -42.24 21.51
CA GLU A 380 14.16 -43.46 22.10
C GLU A 380 13.49 -44.37 21.08
N LEU A 381 12.78 -43.83 20.08
CA LEU A 381 12.18 -44.63 19.00
C LEU A 381 13.22 -45.43 18.19
N LEU A 382 14.47 -44.95 18.13
CA LEU A 382 15.58 -45.61 17.45
C LEU A 382 16.35 -46.59 18.37
N ARG A 383 16.02 -46.68 19.65
CA ARG A 383 16.71 -47.53 20.62
C ARG A 383 16.60 -49.00 20.20
N GLY A 384 17.76 -49.65 20.04
CA GLY A 384 17.85 -51.04 19.57
C GLY A 384 17.59 -51.27 18.08
N LYS A 385 17.33 -50.21 17.30
CA LYS A 385 17.10 -50.27 15.85
C LYS A 385 18.27 -49.75 15.02
N ILE A 386 19.23 -49.08 15.65
CA ILE A 386 20.44 -48.52 15.04
C ILE A 386 21.69 -48.95 15.80
N ASP A 387 22.87 -48.72 15.20
CA ASP A 387 24.15 -49.02 15.84
C ASP A 387 24.28 -48.36 17.22
N SER A 388 24.79 -49.14 18.18
CA SER A 388 24.86 -48.74 19.59
C SER A 388 25.83 -47.58 19.86
N ASN A 389 26.89 -47.45 19.06
CA ASN A 389 27.81 -46.31 19.17
C ASN A 389 27.17 -45.05 18.58
N ARG A 390 26.45 -45.17 17.45
CA ARG A 390 25.72 -44.05 16.86
C ARG A 390 24.63 -43.52 17.80
N TYR A 391 23.85 -44.41 18.41
CA TYR A 391 22.85 -44.04 19.42
C TYR A 391 23.47 -43.27 20.59
N ARG A 392 24.59 -43.77 21.13
CA ARG A 392 25.28 -43.15 22.27
C ARG A 392 25.82 -41.76 21.92
N ASN A 393 26.30 -41.56 20.70
CA ASN A 393 26.81 -40.27 20.25
C ASN A 393 25.71 -39.20 20.19
N ILE A 394 24.54 -39.55 19.65
CA ILE A 394 23.38 -38.65 19.59
C ILE A 394 22.87 -38.36 21.02
N ALA A 395 22.80 -39.39 21.89
CA ALA A 395 22.40 -39.23 23.29
C ALA A 395 23.32 -38.28 24.08
N ASN A 396 24.64 -38.41 23.90
CA ASN A 396 25.62 -37.56 24.58
C ASN A 396 25.54 -36.09 24.15
N ARG A 397 25.10 -35.80 22.91
CA ARG A 397 24.88 -34.43 22.43
C ARG A 397 23.66 -33.80 23.11
N LEU A 398 22.56 -34.55 23.20
CA LEU A 398 21.33 -34.11 23.88
C LEU A 398 21.55 -33.90 25.39
N GLN A 399 22.29 -34.78 26.07
CA GLN A 399 22.55 -34.64 27.52
C GLN A 399 23.45 -33.46 27.90
N LYS A 400 24.38 -33.05 27.05
CA LYS A 400 25.23 -31.87 27.31
C LYS A 400 24.44 -30.56 27.30
N ALA A 401 23.27 -30.53 26.67
CA ALA A 401 22.41 -29.35 26.57
C ALA A 401 21.56 -29.12 27.84
N GLY A 402 21.24 -30.17 28.62
CA GLY A 402 20.29 -30.13 29.75
C GLY A 402 20.88 -29.88 31.15
N ALA A 403 22.11 -29.41 31.30
CA ALA A 403 22.75 -29.23 32.62
C ALA A 403 22.76 -27.76 33.10
N GLU A 404 21.76 -27.36 33.90
CA GLU A 404 21.87 -26.25 34.85
C GLU A 404 22.09 -26.77 36.29
N PRO A 405 22.77 -26.02 37.18
CA PRO A 405 23.22 -26.51 38.48
C PRO A 405 22.10 -26.47 39.53
N VAL A 406 21.80 -27.63 40.12
CA VAL A 406 20.91 -27.77 41.27
C VAL A 406 21.67 -27.41 42.54
N MET A 407 21.16 -26.46 43.32
CA MET A 407 21.55 -26.25 44.72
C MET A 407 20.80 -27.21 45.64
N ASP A 408 21.63 -27.83 46.48
CA ASP A 408 21.47 -28.78 47.58
C ASP A 408 20.10 -29.00 48.24
N GLU A 409 19.87 -30.28 48.52
CA GLU A 409 18.77 -30.87 49.29
C GLU A 409 18.95 -30.61 50.79
N SER A 410 17.90 -30.17 51.47
CA SER A 410 17.58 -30.70 52.80
C SER A 410 16.14 -30.38 53.22
N ALA A 411 15.30 -31.43 53.20
CA ALA A 411 14.23 -31.76 54.17
C ALA A 411 12.92 -32.26 53.50
N GLU A 412 12.76 -33.58 53.43
CA GLU A 412 11.48 -34.28 53.31
C GLU A 412 10.82 -34.48 54.71
N PRO A 413 9.61 -35.08 54.85
CA PRO A 413 8.32 -34.74 54.22
C PRO A 413 7.16 -34.76 55.26
N GLN A 414 6.06 -34.03 55.03
CA GLN A 414 4.74 -34.44 55.52
C GLN A 414 3.66 -34.25 54.45
N LYS A 415 3.04 -35.38 54.09
CA LYS A 415 1.94 -35.56 53.14
C LYS A 415 0.58 -35.34 53.80
N ALA A 416 -0.39 -35.02 52.94
CA ALA A 416 -1.84 -34.91 53.10
C ALA A 416 -2.30 -33.53 53.58
N GLU A 417 -3.09 -32.73 52.84
CA GLU A 417 -4.07 -32.96 51.78
C GLU A 417 -3.85 -31.91 50.68
N ILE A 418 -3.91 -32.23 49.39
CA ILE A 418 -5.12 -32.11 48.56
C ILE A 418 -4.91 -33.00 47.32
N LYS A 419 -5.77 -34.02 47.19
CA LYS A 419 -5.98 -34.76 45.94
C LYS A 419 -7.28 -34.25 45.32
N ALA A 420 -7.17 -33.21 44.49
CA ALA A 420 -8.10 -32.89 43.39
C ALA A 420 -7.63 -31.58 42.74
N LEU A 421 -6.93 -31.69 41.61
CA LEU A 421 -6.80 -30.76 40.48
C LEU A 421 -5.48 -31.10 39.76
N VAL A 422 -5.51 -32.26 39.11
CA VAL A 422 -4.78 -32.44 37.86
C VAL A 422 -5.74 -31.90 36.81
N ASP A 423 -5.41 -30.76 36.20
CA ASP A 423 -5.75 -30.42 34.81
C ASP A 423 -4.97 -29.16 34.37
N ALA A 424 -4.09 -29.38 33.37
CA ALA A 424 -3.59 -28.46 32.35
C ALA A 424 -2.96 -27.11 32.75
N GLU A 425 -1.62 -27.09 32.88
CA GLU A 425 -0.82 -25.94 32.43
C GLU A 425 -0.55 -26.13 30.94
N ALA A 426 -1.44 -25.59 30.10
CA ALA A 426 -1.26 -25.47 28.66
C ALA A 426 -0.46 -24.19 28.36
N GLU A 427 0.44 -24.25 27.39
CA GLU A 427 1.02 -23.05 26.77
C GLU A 427 -0.10 -22.12 26.28
N PRO A 428 0.08 -20.79 26.35
CA PRO A 428 -0.96 -19.86 25.94
C PRO A 428 -1.31 -20.11 24.48
N THR A 429 -2.58 -20.44 24.26
CA THR A 429 -3.12 -20.65 22.92
C THR A 429 -2.94 -19.37 22.09
N VAL A 430 -2.88 -19.52 20.76
CA VAL A 430 -2.80 -18.37 19.83
C VAL A 430 -3.92 -17.33 20.08
N LEU A 431 -5.06 -17.76 20.62
CA LEU A 431 -6.14 -16.89 21.06
C LEU A 431 -5.76 -16.05 22.29
N GLU A 432 -5.15 -16.66 23.31
CA GLU A 432 -4.73 -15.99 24.54
C GLU A 432 -3.60 -14.98 24.30
N ASP A 433 -2.64 -15.28 23.41
CA ASP A 433 -1.59 -14.33 23.01
C ASP A 433 -2.18 -13.13 22.24
N LEU A 434 -3.09 -13.36 21.29
CA LEU A 434 -3.75 -12.27 20.57
C LEU A 434 -4.63 -11.42 21.51
N MET A 435 -5.28 -12.03 22.50
CA MET A 435 -6.05 -11.32 23.53
C MET A 435 -5.15 -10.46 24.41
N LEU A 436 -4.01 -10.99 24.87
CA LEU A 436 -3.02 -10.26 25.65
C LEU A 436 -2.44 -9.08 24.87
N GLN A 437 -2.07 -9.29 23.60
CA GLN A 437 -1.61 -8.22 22.70
C GLN A 437 -2.68 -7.14 22.54
N THR A 438 -3.94 -7.54 22.36
CA THR A 438 -5.07 -6.60 22.26
C THR A 438 -5.23 -5.77 23.54
N GLU A 439 -5.15 -6.41 24.71
CA GLU A 439 -5.24 -5.74 26.01
C GLU A 439 -4.09 -4.74 26.20
N ILE A 440 -2.87 -5.13 25.86
CA ILE A 440 -1.69 -4.26 25.89
C ILE A 440 -1.90 -3.06 24.95
N PHE A 441 -2.31 -3.27 23.70
CA PHE A 441 -2.55 -2.16 22.77
C PHE A 441 -3.65 -1.20 23.27
N MET A 442 -4.70 -1.72 23.91
CA MET A 442 -5.75 -0.92 24.53
C MET A 442 -5.25 -0.09 25.71
N GLN A 443 -4.43 -0.68 26.60
CA GLN A 443 -3.82 0.02 27.74
C GLN A 443 -2.94 1.21 27.29
N TYR A 444 -2.25 1.10 26.15
CA TYR A 444 -1.41 2.18 25.61
C TYR A 444 -2.14 3.14 24.65
N SER A 445 -3.47 3.02 24.53
CA SER A 445 -4.33 3.82 23.65
C SER A 445 -4.04 3.67 22.15
N MET A 446 -3.47 2.53 21.72
CA MET A 446 -3.21 2.20 20.31
C MET A 446 -4.38 1.41 19.72
N ARG A 447 -5.53 2.08 19.59
CA ARG A 447 -6.79 1.40 19.23
C ARG A 447 -6.73 0.73 17.87
N SER A 448 -6.14 1.36 16.84
CA SER A 448 -6.04 0.78 15.48
C SER A 448 -5.37 -0.60 15.48
N LYS A 449 -4.26 -0.75 16.21
CA LYS A 449 -3.56 -2.04 16.35
C LYS A 449 -4.36 -3.05 17.18
N ALA A 450 -5.05 -2.59 18.23
CA ALA A 450 -5.97 -3.45 18.98
C ALA A 450 -7.11 -3.97 18.08
N LEU A 451 -7.60 -3.14 17.15
CA LEU A 451 -8.62 -3.55 16.18
C LEU A 451 -8.09 -4.61 15.21
N GLU A 452 -6.88 -4.43 14.67
CA GLU A 452 -6.24 -5.44 13.81
C GLU A 452 -6.10 -6.80 14.50
N ARG A 453 -5.78 -6.81 15.81
CA ARG A 453 -5.69 -8.05 16.59
C ARG A 453 -7.07 -8.67 16.84
N LEU A 454 -8.09 -7.86 17.16
CA LEU A 454 -9.47 -8.34 17.30
C LEU A 454 -10.04 -8.88 15.98
N GLU A 455 -9.78 -8.23 14.85
CA GLU A 455 -10.18 -8.73 13.52
C GLU A 455 -9.48 -10.05 13.18
N ARG A 456 -8.20 -10.18 13.55
CA ARG A 456 -7.45 -11.43 13.42
C ARG A 456 -8.01 -12.52 14.32
N ILE A 457 -8.40 -12.21 15.56
CA ILE A 457 -9.11 -13.14 16.44
C ILE A 457 -10.45 -13.55 15.81
N GLN A 458 -11.22 -12.62 15.27
CA GLN A 458 -12.51 -12.91 14.64
C GLN A 458 -12.37 -13.84 13.42
N LYS A 459 -11.28 -13.69 12.64
CA LYS A 459 -10.97 -14.52 11.46
C LYS A 459 -10.49 -15.92 11.83
N LEU A 460 -9.63 -16.03 12.85
CA LEU A 460 -9.02 -17.29 13.26
C LEU A 460 -9.90 -18.10 14.22
N PHE A 461 -10.72 -17.42 15.02
CA PHE A 461 -11.53 -17.98 16.10
C PHE A 461 -12.97 -17.42 16.07
N PRO A 462 -13.74 -17.74 15.01
CA PRO A 462 -15.08 -17.19 14.85
C PRO A 462 -16.02 -17.65 15.97
N GLN A 463 -16.75 -16.70 16.56
CA GLN A 463 -17.73 -16.89 17.64
C GLN A 463 -17.17 -17.30 19.02
N GLU A 464 -15.84 -17.29 19.21
CA GLU A 464 -15.24 -17.64 20.51
C GLU A 464 -15.53 -16.61 21.62
N GLU A 465 -15.97 -15.39 21.29
CA GLU A 465 -16.43 -14.41 22.29
C GLU A 465 -17.72 -14.83 23.03
N LYS A 466 -18.45 -15.82 22.50
CA LYS A 466 -19.61 -16.42 23.19
C LYS A 466 -19.17 -17.30 24.36
N LYS A 467 -17.97 -17.87 24.28
CA LYS A 467 -17.40 -18.78 25.29
C LYS A 467 -16.39 -18.07 26.19
N ASN A 468 -15.66 -17.09 25.66
CA ASN A 468 -14.60 -16.38 26.38
C ASN A 468 -15.05 -14.99 26.86
N GLU A 469 -15.28 -14.86 28.17
CA GLU A 469 -15.74 -13.63 28.81
C GLU A 469 -14.74 -12.47 28.73
N GLN A 470 -13.44 -12.76 28.79
CA GLN A 470 -12.38 -11.74 28.66
C GLN A 470 -12.34 -11.17 27.24
N LEU A 471 -12.49 -12.02 26.22
CA LEU A 471 -12.55 -11.58 24.83
C LEU A 471 -13.79 -10.69 24.58
N ARG A 472 -14.94 -11.04 25.18
CA ARG A 472 -16.15 -10.21 25.15
C ARG A 472 -15.91 -8.84 25.78
N GLN A 473 -15.24 -8.77 26.93
CA GLN A 473 -14.88 -7.51 27.57
C GLN A 473 -13.93 -6.69 26.70
N LEU A 474 -12.98 -7.32 26.00
CA LEU A 474 -12.10 -6.65 25.05
C LEU A 474 -12.87 -6.05 23.87
N TYR A 475 -13.81 -6.78 23.25
CA TYR A 475 -14.67 -6.24 22.20
C TYR A 475 -15.53 -5.05 22.67
N VAL A 476 -16.11 -5.15 23.88
CA VAL A 476 -16.90 -4.06 24.49
C VAL A 476 -16.01 -2.83 24.78
N SER A 477 -14.81 -3.04 25.32
CA SER A 477 -13.87 -1.95 25.61
C SER A 477 -13.33 -1.28 24.34
N ALA A 478 -13.19 -2.06 23.26
CA ALA A 478 -12.81 -1.60 21.93
C ALA A 478 -13.99 -1.04 21.12
N GLY A 479 -15.23 -1.12 21.64
CA GLY A 479 -16.45 -0.58 21.04
C GLY A 479 -16.85 -1.24 19.72
N ILE A 480 -16.54 -2.52 19.53
CA ILE A 480 -16.85 -3.29 18.31
C ILE A 480 -17.85 -4.40 18.63
N VAL A 481 -18.83 -4.57 17.75
CA VAL A 481 -19.73 -5.73 17.76
C VAL A 481 -19.28 -6.68 16.64
N PRO A 482 -18.87 -7.92 16.96
CA PRO A 482 -18.47 -8.91 15.96
C PRO A 482 -19.60 -9.19 14.97
N LYS A 483 -19.31 -9.18 13.66
CA LYS A 483 -20.27 -9.50 12.59
C LYS A 483 -19.83 -10.76 11.85
N TYR A 484 -20.66 -11.79 11.91
CA TYR A 484 -20.45 -13.03 11.15
C TYR A 484 -21.48 -13.10 10.04
N GLY A 485 -21.04 -13.30 8.80
CA GLY A 485 -21.93 -13.28 7.63
C GLY A 485 -22.78 -14.55 7.55
N GLU A 486 -24.09 -14.39 7.52
CA GLU A 486 -25.01 -15.34 6.88
C GLU A 486 -25.58 -14.71 5.60
N SER A 487 -25.75 -15.54 4.59
CA SER A 487 -26.19 -15.19 3.23
C SER A 487 -27.64 -14.70 3.12
N SER A 488 -27.83 -13.68 2.29
CA SER A 488 -29.04 -13.26 1.55
C SER A 488 -30.35 -12.95 2.32
N SER A 489 -30.71 -11.67 2.37
CA SER A 489 -31.94 -11.12 1.73
C SER A 489 -31.95 -9.58 1.78
N ARG A 490 -32.41 -8.96 0.69
CA ARG A 490 -32.80 -7.54 0.52
C ARG A 490 -34.30 -7.55 0.16
N PRO A 491 -35.03 -6.41 0.10
CA PRO A 491 -34.76 -5.02 0.55
C PRO A 491 -35.97 -4.34 1.25
N ASP A 492 -35.81 -3.09 1.73
CA ASP A 492 -36.70 -1.92 1.45
C ASP A 492 -36.10 -0.63 2.08
N VAL A 493 -35.70 0.40 1.30
CA VAL A 493 -36.42 1.66 0.91
C VAL A 493 -36.75 2.55 2.13
N ALA A 494 -36.43 3.84 2.32
CA ALA A 494 -35.97 5.03 1.57
C ALA A 494 -35.21 5.96 2.59
N ALA A 495 -34.55 7.09 2.32
CA ALA A 495 -34.67 8.13 1.30
C ALA A 495 -33.40 9.03 1.26
N GLU A 496 -33.01 9.49 0.08
CA GLU A 496 -32.26 10.75 -0.21
C GLU A 496 -33.28 11.92 -0.37
N PRO A 497 -32.95 13.23 -0.58
CA PRO A 497 -31.69 13.87 -1.03
C PRO A 497 -31.32 15.17 -0.24
N SER A 498 -30.19 15.85 -0.44
CA SER A 498 -29.96 16.80 -1.54
C SER A 498 -28.65 17.59 -1.35
N VAL A 499 -28.03 17.92 -2.48
CA VAL A 499 -26.88 18.81 -2.65
C VAL A 499 -27.39 20.24 -2.90
N GLU A 500 -26.86 21.23 -2.20
CA GLU A 500 -26.92 22.64 -2.63
C GLU A 500 -25.54 23.28 -2.57
N SER A 501 -25.14 23.82 -3.72
CA SER A 501 -24.00 24.71 -3.95
C SER A 501 -24.42 26.17 -3.78
N ILE A 502 -23.67 27.00 -3.03
CA ILE A 502 -23.69 28.46 -3.19
C ILE A 502 -22.27 29.05 -3.09
N SER A 503 -22.02 29.99 -3.99
CA SER A 503 -20.82 30.72 -4.39
C SER A 503 -20.19 31.70 -3.37
N ALA A 504 -18.93 32.06 -3.65
CA ALA A 504 -18.08 33.05 -2.97
C ALA A 504 -18.63 34.51 -2.89
N PRO A 505 -17.94 35.39 -2.14
CA PRO A 505 -17.36 36.57 -2.81
C PRO A 505 -15.93 36.95 -2.40
N ILE A 506 -15.37 37.78 -3.28
CA ILE A 506 -13.98 38.26 -3.45
C ILE A 506 -13.59 39.36 -2.44
N GLY A 507 -12.32 39.34 -1.99
CA GLY A 507 -11.44 40.53 -1.92
C GLY A 507 -11.21 41.22 -0.57
N SER A 508 -9.96 41.21 -0.10
CA SER A 508 -9.24 42.44 0.33
C SER A 508 -7.73 42.21 0.52
N ARG A 509 -6.98 43.27 0.17
CA ARG A 509 -5.52 43.45 0.05
C ARG A 509 -4.64 42.90 1.19
N PRO A 510 -3.36 42.58 0.90
CA PRO A 510 -2.34 42.39 1.94
C PRO A 510 -1.87 43.75 2.47
N ALA A 511 -1.72 43.86 3.80
CA ALA A 511 -1.06 44.96 4.48
C ALA A 511 -0.08 44.40 5.53
N PRO A 512 0.99 45.16 5.85
CA PRO A 512 2.35 44.63 5.98
C PRO A 512 2.70 44.22 7.40
N GLY A 513 3.59 43.23 7.52
CA GLY A 513 4.12 42.78 8.80
C GLY A 513 5.11 41.63 8.62
N GLY A 514 6.18 41.88 7.86
CA GLY A 514 7.34 41.00 7.84
C GLY A 514 8.12 41.21 9.14
N ASP A 515 8.00 40.24 10.06
CA ASP A 515 9.05 39.85 11.02
C ASP A 515 8.61 38.63 11.88
N ASP A 516 7.32 38.39 12.09
CA ASP A 516 6.83 37.33 13.00
C ASP A 516 6.98 35.89 12.45
N SER A 517 7.10 35.68 11.13
CA SER A 517 7.08 34.32 10.54
C SER A 517 8.37 33.54 10.77
N VAL A 518 9.52 34.22 10.75
CA VAL A 518 10.84 33.61 10.95
C VAL A 518 11.02 33.21 12.41
N ASP A 519 10.60 34.09 13.33
CA ASP A 519 10.60 33.82 14.77
C ASP A 519 9.66 32.66 15.14
N ASN A 520 8.46 32.60 14.55
CA ASN A 520 7.51 31.51 14.80
C ASN A 520 8.05 30.16 14.29
N LEU A 521 8.71 30.14 13.13
CA LEU A 521 9.32 28.92 12.59
C LEU A 521 10.51 28.44 13.44
N ALA A 522 11.34 29.37 13.92
CA ALA A 522 12.45 29.05 14.82
C ALA A 522 11.95 28.44 16.13
N ARG A 523 10.91 29.02 16.74
CA ARG A 523 10.25 28.51 17.95
C ARG A 523 9.70 27.10 17.75
N VAL A 524 8.95 26.87 16.67
CA VAL A 524 8.41 25.53 16.35
C VAL A 524 9.55 24.53 16.21
N THR A 525 10.62 24.88 15.51
CA THR A 525 11.75 23.98 15.25
C THR A 525 12.48 23.61 16.55
N GLU A 526 12.73 24.57 17.43
CA GLU A 526 13.38 24.33 18.72
C GLU A 526 12.52 23.47 19.65
N ILE A 527 11.24 23.82 19.81
CA ILE A 527 10.27 23.08 20.62
C ILE A 527 10.12 21.65 20.10
N THR A 528 9.94 21.47 18.79
CA THR A 528 9.86 20.16 18.14
C THR A 528 11.11 19.34 18.46
N ARG A 529 12.30 19.90 18.30
CA ARG A 529 13.56 19.21 18.61
C ARG A 529 13.63 18.74 20.07
N ASN A 530 13.20 19.56 21.02
CA ASN A 530 13.25 19.22 22.45
C ASN A 530 12.23 18.16 22.85
N ILE A 531 11.01 18.23 22.30
CA ILE A 531 9.93 17.26 22.54
C ILE A 531 10.34 15.87 22.02
N TYR A 532 10.93 15.80 20.82
CA TYR A 532 11.31 14.53 20.20
C TYR A 532 12.56 13.87 20.79
N ARG A 533 13.36 14.60 21.58
CA ARG A 533 14.49 14.04 22.36
C ARG A 533 14.04 13.21 23.56
N GLN A 534 12.76 13.32 23.94
CA GLN A 534 12.24 12.65 25.12
C GLN A 534 11.96 11.17 24.83
N SER A 535 12.26 10.31 25.80
CA SER A 535 12.14 8.85 25.66
C SER A 535 10.84 8.28 26.22
N ASN A 536 10.07 9.09 26.96
CA ASN A 536 8.81 8.68 27.57
C ASN A 536 7.76 9.79 27.47
N VAL A 537 6.49 9.40 27.55
CA VAL A 537 5.34 10.30 27.37
C VAL A 537 5.37 11.48 28.35
N LYS A 538 5.74 11.25 29.61
CA LYS A 538 5.81 12.32 30.63
C LYS A 538 6.87 13.36 30.27
N GLY A 539 8.02 12.94 29.78
CA GLY A 539 9.09 13.81 29.32
C GLY A 539 8.67 14.65 28.11
N VAL A 540 7.99 14.04 27.13
CA VAL A 540 7.43 14.72 25.95
C VAL A 540 6.49 15.85 26.37
N LEU A 541 5.51 15.55 27.24
CA LEU A 541 4.58 16.54 27.76
C LEU A 541 5.30 17.62 28.57
N PHE A 542 6.27 17.25 29.41
CA PHE A 542 7.01 18.21 30.23
C PHE A 542 7.78 19.21 29.36
N ALA A 543 8.54 18.72 28.36
CA ALA A 543 9.29 19.57 27.46
C ALA A 543 8.38 20.51 26.66
N ALA A 544 7.28 19.97 26.13
CA ALA A 544 6.31 20.74 25.36
C ALA A 544 5.72 21.89 26.19
N VAL A 545 5.20 21.59 27.37
CA VAL A 545 4.48 22.56 28.21
C VAL A 545 5.41 23.65 28.74
N ASN A 546 6.65 23.30 29.10
CA ASN A 546 7.66 24.28 29.54
C ASN A 546 8.12 25.19 28.39
N ASP A 547 8.47 24.61 27.24
CA ASP A 547 9.01 25.40 26.14
C ASP A 547 7.92 26.25 25.50
N VAL A 548 6.71 25.71 25.30
CA VAL A 548 5.56 26.49 24.80
C VAL A 548 5.22 27.62 25.77
N GLY A 549 5.15 27.35 27.08
CA GLY A 549 4.87 28.38 28.08
C GLY A 549 5.89 29.53 28.07
N ARG A 550 7.18 29.22 27.94
CA ARG A 550 8.27 30.23 27.84
C ARG A 550 8.22 31.02 26.55
N HIS A 551 8.12 30.35 25.40
CA HIS A 551 8.15 30.99 24.08
C HIS A 551 6.93 31.87 23.81
N TRP A 552 5.77 31.53 24.40
CA TRP A 552 4.57 32.37 24.32
C TRP A 552 4.49 33.40 25.45
N ASN A 553 5.39 33.39 26.43
CA ASN A 553 5.32 34.21 27.65
C ASN A 553 3.92 34.13 28.30
N ALA A 554 3.38 32.90 28.37
CA ALA A 554 2.08 32.61 28.94
C ALA A 554 2.19 32.49 30.46
N SER A 555 1.13 32.88 31.17
CA SER A 555 1.07 32.74 32.63
C SER A 555 1.10 31.26 33.03
N ARG A 556 0.37 30.41 32.29
CA ARG A 556 0.42 28.95 32.43
C ARG A 556 0.30 28.27 31.07
N CYS A 557 0.85 27.06 30.98
CA CYS A 557 0.60 26.15 29.88
C CYS A 557 0.24 24.79 30.46
N VAL A 558 -0.73 24.10 29.87
CA VAL A 558 -1.18 22.79 30.33
C VAL A 558 -1.31 21.86 29.13
N ALA A 559 -0.75 20.66 29.22
CA ALA A 559 -1.05 19.58 28.27
C ALA A 559 -1.70 18.41 28.99
N GLY A 560 -2.79 17.91 28.44
CA GLY A 560 -3.52 16.76 28.95
C GLY A 560 -3.72 15.70 27.87
N LEU A 561 -3.45 14.44 28.20
CA LEU A 561 -3.84 13.29 27.39
C LEU A 561 -5.18 12.75 27.91
N CYS A 562 -6.22 12.84 27.10
CA CYS A 562 -7.58 12.42 27.43
C CYS A 562 -8.36 12.13 26.17
N SER A 563 -9.19 11.08 26.20
CA SER A 563 -10.29 10.95 25.24
C SER A 563 -11.44 11.87 25.65
N PRO A 564 -12.21 12.42 24.69
CA PRO A 564 -13.37 13.24 25.00
C PRO A 564 -14.32 12.56 26.00
N GLY A 565 -14.72 13.30 27.05
CA GLY A 565 -15.63 12.80 28.10
C GLY A 565 -14.99 11.97 29.22
N LYS A 566 -13.68 11.68 29.17
CA LYS A 566 -12.95 10.99 30.25
C LYS A 566 -11.98 11.96 30.97
N PRO A 567 -11.65 11.72 32.26
CA PRO A 567 -10.59 12.48 32.93
C PRO A 567 -9.23 12.23 32.24
N PRO A 568 -8.28 13.19 32.33
CA PRO A 568 -6.96 13.04 31.74
C PRO A 568 -6.17 11.91 32.41
N SER A 569 -5.60 11.03 31.59
CA SER A 569 -4.71 9.96 32.02
C SER A 569 -3.33 10.49 32.42
N ALA A 570 -2.93 11.61 31.82
CA ALA A 570 -1.77 12.40 32.22
C ALA A 570 -2.06 13.87 31.95
N ALA A 571 -1.72 14.74 32.91
CA ALA A 571 -1.73 16.19 32.73
C ALA A 571 -0.47 16.79 33.33
N LEU A 572 0.16 17.72 32.62
CA LEU A 572 1.31 18.48 33.12
C LEU A 572 1.08 19.98 32.91
N GLU A 573 1.57 20.75 33.85
CA GLU A 573 1.44 22.21 33.90
C GLU A 573 2.81 22.88 33.97
N TYR A 574 2.95 23.98 33.25
CA TYR A 574 3.99 24.99 33.41
C TYR A 574 3.37 26.24 34.04
N CYS A 575 4.05 26.81 35.02
CA CYS A 575 3.72 28.09 35.63
C CYS A 575 4.87 29.07 35.42
N ALA A 576 4.56 30.29 34.95
CA ALA A 576 5.55 31.35 34.88
C ALA A 576 6.00 31.80 36.28
N PRO A 577 7.21 32.40 36.43
CA PRO A 577 7.68 32.93 37.71
C PRO A 577 6.66 33.90 38.34
N GLY A 578 6.29 33.65 39.60
CA GLY A 578 5.30 34.46 40.33
C GLY A 578 3.84 34.00 40.17
N VAL A 579 3.56 33.01 39.32
CA VAL A 579 2.23 32.40 39.16
C VAL A 579 2.10 31.20 40.11
N LYS A 580 1.03 31.15 40.89
CA LYS A 580 0.74 30.02 41.79
C LYS A 580 0.35 28.77 40.99
N GLN A 581 0.79 27.61 41.44
CA GLN A 581 0.37 26.32 40.88
C GLN A 581 -1.14 26.14 40.98
N SER A 582 -1.72 25.53 39.97
CA SER A 582 -3.15 25.29 39.89
C SER A 582 -3.56 24.10 40.76
N ASP A 583 -4.79 24.15 41.27
CA ASP A 583 -5.40 22.99 41.93
C ASP A 583 -5.65 21.87 40.90
N VAL A 584 -5.38 20.61 41.28
CA VAL A 584 -5.49 19.46 40.37
C VAL A 584 -6.92 19.29 39.85
N MET A 585 -7.93 19.51 40.69
CA MET A 585 -9.34 19.44 40.28
C MET A 585 -9.69 20.56 39.30
N ALA A 586 -9.13 21.75 39.50
CA ALA A 586 -9.30 22.87 38.57
C ALA A 586 -8.74 22.54 37.18
N ILE A 587 -7.54 21.96 37.10
CA ILE A 587 -6.92 21.52 35.84
C ILE A 587 -7.80 20.47 35.14
N VAL A 588 -8.22 19.42 35.87
CA VAL A 588 -9.02 18.33 35.30
C VAL A 588 -10.36 18.84 34.75
N ARG A 589 -11.05 19.71 35.50
CA ARG A 589 -12.33 20.30 35.08
C ARG A 589 -12.16 21.20 33.86
N MET A 590 -11.10 22.01 33.84
CA MET A 590 -10.80 22.92 32.74
C MET A 590 -10.45 22.16 31.45
N ILE A 591 -9.60 21.13 31.53
CA ILE A 591 -9.28 20.23 30.40
C ILE A 591 -10.57 19.65 29.81
N GLY A 592 -11.47 19.13 30.64
CA GLY A 592 -12.71 18.52 30.16
C GLY A 592 -13.62 19.49 29.40
N VAL A 593 -13.79 20.72 29.91
CA VAL A 593 -14.64 21.73 29.24
C VAL A 593 -14.01 22.24 27.95
N LEU A 594 -12.72 22.61 27.99
CA LEU A 594 -12.02 23.13 26.81
C LEU A 594 -11.87 22.06 25.73
N GLN A 595 -11.71 20.79 26.10
CA GLN A 595 -11.69 19.68 25.15
C GLN A 595 -13.03 19.53 24.42
N ASN A 596 -14.17 19.62 25.11
CA ASN A 596 -15.48 19.55 24.47
C ASN A 596 -15.69 20.69 23.46
N ILE A 597 -15.24 21.90 23.79
CA ILE A 597 -15.29 23.04 22.87
C ILE A 597 -14.37 22.81 21.67
N ALA A 598 -13.16 22.31 21.92
CA ALA A 598 -12.19 22.03 20.87
C ALA A 598 -12.63 20.90 19.92
N VAL A 599 -13.36 19.90 20.42
CA VAL A 599 -13.97 18.85 19.57
C VAL A 599 -15.00 19.42 18.61
N GLN A 600 -15.82 20.38 19.06
CA GLN A 600 -16.89 20.94 18.23
C GLN A 600 -16.39 21.97 17.21
N ARG A 601 -15.34 22.72 17.56
CA ARG A 601 -14.92 23.93 16.81
C ARG A 601 -13.46 23.94 16.35
N GLY A 602 -12.70 22.88 16.64
CA GLY A 602 -11.26 22.84 16.40
C GLY A 602 -10.47 23.52 17.51
N SER A 603 -9.76 24.61 17.22
CA SER A 603 -9.04 25.36 18.27
C SER A 603 -9.93 26.43 18.89
N ALA A 604 -9.91 26.56 20.21
CA ALA A 604 -10.69 27.53 20.96
C ALA A 604 -9.81 28.67 21.44
N ALA A 605 -9.91 29.83 20.78
CA ALA A 605 -9.27 31.07 21.18
C ALA A 605 -10.30 31.97 21.89
N ILE A 606 -10.10 32.21 23.19
CA ILE A 606 -11.00 33.01 24.03
C ILE A 606 -10.19 34.17 24.62
N ASP A 607 -10.39 35.35 24.06
CA ASP A 607 -9.67 36.57 24.47
C ASP A 607 -10.19 37.16 25.79
N ASP A 608 -11.46 36.92 26.12
CA ASP A 608 -12.09 37.39 27.36
C ASP A 608 -12.97 36.29 27.97
N VAL A 609 -12.39 35.57 28.94
CA VAL A 609 -13.05 34.46 29.65
C VAL A 609 -14.32 34.91 30.37
N ALA A 610 -14.38 36.15 30.87
CA ALA A 610 -15.55 36.67 31.57
C ALA A 610 -16.77 36.84 30.65
N LYS A 611 -16.57 36.89 29.33
CA LYS A 611 -17.64 37.03 28.33
C LYS A 611 -17.97 35.73 27.59
N ALA A 612 -17.30 34.62 27.92
CA ALA A 612 -17.49 33.35 27.23
C ALA A 612 -18.64 32.53 27.86
N PRO A 613 -19.82 32.42 27.23
CA PRO A 613 -20.96 31.69 27.81
C PRO A 613 -20.70 30.19 27.97
N GLU A 614 -19.79 29.64 27.16
CA GLU A 614 -19.40 28.23 27.14
C GLU A 614 -18.58 27.80 28.36
N LEU A 615 -17.98 28.76 29.07
CA LEU A 615 -17.15 28.50 30.25
C LEU A 615 -17.88 28.70 31.59
N LYS A 616 -19.15 29.13 31.57
CA LYS A 616 -19.96 29.43 32.77
C LYS A 616 -20.07 28.26 33.75
N GLY A 617 -20.03 27.01 33.26
CA GLY A 617 -20.11 25.81 34.09
C GLY A 617 -18.91 25.59 35.02
N ILE A 618 -17.81 26.32 34.82
CA ILE A 618 -16.57 26.21 35.61
C ILE A 618 -16.10 27.56 36.19
N ASP A 619 -16.98 28.56 36.29
CA ASP A 619 -16.68 29.92 36.77
C ASP A 619 -15.92 29.97 38.11
N GLN A 620 -16.23 29.06 39.04
CA GLN A 620 -15.54 28.96 40.32
C GLN A 620 -14.04 28.63 40.14
N TYR A 621 -13.73 27.71 39.23
CA TYR A 621 -12.35 27.33 38.92
C TYR A 621 -11.64 28.42 38.12
N LEU A 622 -12.31 29.05 37.15
CA LEU A 622 -11.73 30.15 36.36
C LEU A 622 -11.33 31.35 37.23
N LYS A 623 -12.15 31.68 38.23
CA LYS A 623 -11.85 32.74 39.21
C LYS A 623 -10.69 32.33 40.13
N ALA A 624 -10.64 31.08 40.58
CA ALA A 624 -9.54 30.57 41.40
C ALA A 624 -8.20 30.57 40.64
N LEU A 625 -8.23 30.34 39.32
CA LEU A 625 -7.06 30.40 38.45
C LEU A 625 -6.73 31.84 37.98
N GLU A 626 -7.57 32.83 38.30
CA GLU A 626 -7.46 34.22 37.82
C GLU A 626 -7.40 34.33 36.30
N LEU A 627 -8.08 33.43 35.58
CA LEU A 627 -7.95 33.29 34.14
C LEU A 627 -8.66 34.44 33.39
N LYS A 628 -7.92 35.13 32.52
CA LYS A 628 -8.44 36.26 31.71
C LYS A 628 -8.61 35.90 30.24
N SER A 629 -7.68 35.12 29.68
CA SER A 629 -7.70 34.68 28.28
C SER A 629 -7.12 33.27 28.17
N VAL A 630 -7.62 32.47 27.22
CA VAL A 630 -7.19 31.08 27.02
C VAL A 630 -7.17 30.72 25.53
N LEU A 631 -6.15 29.96 25.12
CA LEU A 631 -6.06 29.34 23.82
C LEU A 631 -5.90 27.83 24.00
N ALA A 632 -6.84 27.06 23.45
CA ALA A 632 -6.88 25.62 23.54
C ALA A 632 -6.82 24.98 22.15
N CYS A 633 -5.83 24.11 21.94
CA CYS A 633 -5.66 23.35 20.71
C CYS A 633 -5.83 21.84 20.99
N PRO A 634 -6.67 21.12 20.24
CA PRO A 634 -6.81 19.69 20.40
C PRO A 634 -5.56 18.96 19.92
N LEU A 635 -5.23 17.87 20.59
CA LEU A 635 -4.23 16.90 20.14
C LEU A 635 -4.95 15.84 19.31
N MET A 636 -4.62 15.77 18.02
CA MET A 636 -5.30 14.91 17.04
C MET A 636 -4.36 13.80 16.54
N ASP A 637 -4.83 12.55 16.58
CA ASP A 637 -4.20 11.41 15.90
C ASP A 637 -5.15 10.95 14.78
N GLY A 638 -4.90 11.42 13.56
CA GLY A 638 -5.88 11.36 12.47
C GLY A 638 -7.16 12.13 12.86
N ASP A 639 -8.31 11.46 12.74
CA ASP A 639 -9.61 12.03 13.15
C ASP A 639 -9.92 11.85 14.65
N GLN A 640 -9.01 11.24 15.43
CA GLN A 640 -9.23 10.96 16.85
C GLN A 640 -8.64 12.03 17.77
N HIS A 641 -9.44 12.51 18.72
CA HIS A 641 -8.97 13.38 19.80
C HIS A 641 -8.27 12.57 20.89
N VAL A 642 -6.98 12.78 21.05
CA VAL A 642 -6.13 12.08 22.04
C VAL A 642 -5.75 12.96 23.23
N GLY A 643 -6.05 14.26 23.17
CA GLY A 643 -5.83 15.18 24.29
C GLY A 643 -6.00 16.65 23.91
N ILE A 644 -5.39 17.54 24.70
CA ILE A 644 -5.47 19.00 24.54
C ILE A 644 -4.17 19.69 25.01
N LEU A 645 -3.81 20.78 24.34
CA LEU A 645 -2.76 21.73 24.74
C LEU A 645 -3.40 23.10 24.98
N ILE A 646 -3.14 23.70 26.15
CA ILE A 646 -3.81 24.89 26.64
C ILE A 646 -2.76 25.94 27.01
N LEU A 647 -2.98 27.18 26.58
CA LEU A 647 -2.25 28.37 26.98
C LEU A 647 -3.16 29.32 27.76
N GLU A 648 -2.69 29.80 28.90
CA GLU A 648 -3.47 30.61 29.83
C GLU A 648 -2.78 31.94 30.13
N GLN A 649 -3.56 33.01 30.18
CA GLN A 649 -3.12 34.33 30.60
C GLN A 649 -3.95 34.81 31.80
N THR A 650 -3.28 35.17 32.89
CA THR A 650 -3.92 35.59 34.16
C THR A 650 -3.64 37.06 34.53
N ASP A 651 -2.48 37.59 34.13
CA ASP A 651 -2.06 38.97 34.42
C ASP A 651 -2.82 40.01 33.57
N LYS A 652 -3.01 39.74 32.27
CA LYS A 652 -3.69 40.63 31.31
C LYS A 652 -4.59 39.86 30.37
N ARG A 653 -5.49 40.60 29.69
CA ARG A 653 -6.21 40.06 28.55
C ARG A 653 -5.28 39.98 27.35
N ARG A 654 -5.28 38.85 26.67
CA ARG A 654 -4.50 38.59 25.47
C ARG A 654 -5.44 38.27 24.33
N ALA A 655 -5.31 39.02 23.24
CA ALA A 655 -5.92 38.67 21.97
C ALA A 655 -5.05 37.63 21.27
N TRP A 656 -5.60 36.44 21.00
CA TRP A 656 -4.88 35.37 20.31
C TRP A 656 -5.00 35.58 18.80
N ARG A 657 -3.86 35.80 18.12
CA ARG A 657 -3.86 36.00 16.68
C ARG A 657 -4.08 34.66 15.97
N SER A 658 -4.59 34.70 14.75
CA SER A 658 -4.71 33.50 13.90
C SER A 658 -3.37 32.80 13.68
N ALA A 659 -2.27 33.57 13.63
CA ALA A 659 -0.91 33.02 13.59
C ALA A 659 -0.55 32.21 14.86
N ASP A 660 -0.92 32.69 16.05
CA ASP A 660 -0.67 31.97 17.32
C ASP A 660 -1.41 30.61 17.33
N VAL A 661 -2.64 30.59 16.82
CA VAL A 661 -3.46 29.37 16.72
C VAL A 661 -2.81 28.36 15.78
N VAL A 662 -2.38 28.79 14.59
CA VAL A 662 -1.74 27.91 13.60
C VAL A 662 -0.44 27.33 14.15
N VAL A 663 0.41 28.16 14.74
CA VAL A 663 1.71 27.75 15.27
C VAL A 663 1.54 26.79 16.46
N LEU A 664 0.64 27.09 17.39
CA LEU A 664 0.35 26.21 18.52
C LEU A 664 -0.26 24.87 18.04
N LYS A 665 -1.12 24.91 17.02
CA LYS A 665 -1.66 23.70 16.39
C LYS A 665 -0.55 22.85 15.77
N THR A 666 0.42 23.45 15.07
CA THR A 666 1.57 22.71 14.54
C THR A 666 2.36 22.03 15.66
N ILE A 667 2.59 22.71 16.79
CA ILE A 667 3.28 22.11 17.95
C ILE A 667 2.44 20.98 18.58
N ALA A 668 1.13 21.16 18.67
CA ALA A 668 0.19 20.13 19.13
C ALA A 668 0.27 18.86 18.26
N ASP A 669 0.29 19.01 16.92
CA ASP A 669 0.43 17.89 15.98
C ASP A 669 1.79 17.18 16.16
N GLN A 670 2.89 17.95 16.29
CA GLN A 670 4.23 17.39 16.56
C GLN A 670 4.30 16.69 17.93
N MET A 671 3.57 17.19 18.93
CA MET A 671 3.51 16.59 20.26
C MET A 671 2.80 15.24 20.22
N VAL A 672 1.71 15.09 19.45
CA VAL A 672 1.03 13.80 19.26
C VAL A 672 1.98 12.77 18.67
N LEU A 673 2.68 13.13 17.60
CA LEU A 673 3.66 12.25 16.96
C LEU A 673 4.77 11.84 17.92
N ALA A 674 5.30 12.78 18.71
CA ALA A 674 6.33 12.48 19.70
C ALA A 674 5.82 11.58 20.84
N VAL A 675 4.57 11.80 21.32
CA VAL A 675 3.93 10.93 22.31
C VAL A 675 3.76 9.51 21.75
N ASN A 676 3.27 9.38 20.52
CA ASN A 676 3.09 8.08 19.86
C ASN A 676 4.43 7.36 19.65
N ASN A 677 5.47 8.08 19.24
CA ASN A 677 6.82 7.54 19.13
C ASN A 677 7.39 7.09 20.49
N ALA A 678 7.18 7.86 21.56
CA ALA A 678 7.60 7.48 22.90
C ALA A 678 6.83 6.24 23.41
N LYS A 679 5.52 6.15 23.14
CA LYS A 679 4.70 4.97 23.46
C LYS A 679 5.16 3.74 22.68
N LEU A 680 5.40 3.88 21.37
CA LEU A 680 5.90 2.81 20.50
C LEU A 680 7.27 2.31 20.95
N ARG A 681 8.20 3.20 21.31
CA ARG A 681 9.52 2.80 21.82
C ARG A 681 9.43 2.08 23.17
N ASN A 682 8.61 2.59 24.09
CA ASN A 682 8.41 1.89 25.37
C ASN A 682 7.74 0.55 25.14
N LEU A 683 6.72 0.48 24.30
CA LEU A 683 6.06 -0.77 23.94
C LEU A 683 7.03 -1.73 23.25
N MET A 684 7.90 -1.26 22.35
CA MET A 684 8.95 -2.07 21.75
C MET A 684 9.98 -2.53 22.77
N LYS A 685 10.33 -1.72 23.79
CA LYS A 685 11.21 -2.17 24.88
C LYS A 685 10.52 -3.20 25.78
N THR A 686 9.21 -3.09 25.97
CA THR A 686 8.43 -4.00 26.83
C THR A 686 8.03 -5.29 26.08
N LEU A 687 7.79 -5.23 24.76
CA LEU A 687 7.43 -6.36 23.90
C LEU A 687 8.65 -7.04 23.27
N ALA A 688 9.76 -6.32 23.05
CA ALA A 688 11.01 -6.96 22.71
C ALA A 688 11.43 -7.74 23.95
N VAL A 689 11.37 -9.07 23.85
CA VAL A 689 11.93 -9.93 24.89
C VAL A 689 13.42 -9.61 24.94
N THR A 690 13.81 -8.70 25.82
CA THR A 690 15.21 -8.39 26.09
C THR A 690 15.85 -9.68 26.58
N ASP A 691 17.02 -10.00 26.06
CA ASP A 691 17.81 -11.05 26.66
C ASP A 691 18.29 -10.53 28.02
N GLU A 692 17.63 -10.95 29.11
CA GLU A 692 17.89 -10.48 30.48
C GLU A 692 19.35 -10.64 30.88
N LYS A 693 20.01 -11.65 30.30
CA LYS A 693 21.41 -11.95 30.54
C LYS A 693 22.34 -10.92 29.88
N SER A 694 22.05 -10.45 28.65
CA SER A 694 22.94 -9.56 27.88
C SER A 694 22.50 -8.09 27.80
N GLY A 695 21.23 -7.78 28.09
CA GLY A 695 20.64 -6.44 27.95
C GLY A 695 20.38 -6.01 26.49
N LEU A 696 20.65 -6.88 25.51
CA LEU A 696 20.41 -6.62 24.10
C LEU A 696 18.96 -6.93 23.73
N LEU A 697 18.43 -6.25 22.71
CA LEU A 697 17.16 -6.66 22.10
C LEU A 697 17.35 -7.95 21.30
N LYS A 698 16.33 -8.81 21.28
CA LYS A 698 16.31 -10.01 20.44
C LYS A 698 16.29 -9.66 18.94
N ARG A 699 16.79 -10.61 18.15
CA ARG A 699 16.82 -10.53 16.68
C ARG A 699 15.46 -10.23 16.06
N ALA A 700 14.39 -10.81 16.60
CA ALA A 700 13.01 -10.61 16.13
C ALA A 700 12.59 -9.13 16.08
N SER A 701 13.14 -8.29 16.96
CA SER A 701 12.81 -6.85 17.04
C SER A 701 13.60 -5.98 16.05
N TYR A 702 14.55 -6.56 15.30
CA TYR A 702 15.48 -5.80 14.46
C TYR A 702 14.77 -4.95 13.41
N ILE A 703 13.87 -5.53 12.63
CA ILE A 703 13.18 -4.85 11.52
C ILE A 703 12.24 -3.77 12.06
N ASP A 704 11.47 -4.09 13.09
CA ASP A 704 10.53 -3.15 13.70
C ASP A 704 11.24 -1.90 14.26
N VAL A 705 12.40 -2.10 14.90
CA VAL A 705 13.23 -1.00 15.40
C VAL A 705 13.82 -0.18 14.26
N MET A 706 14.35 -0.82 13.21
CA MET A 706 14.87 -0.12 12.03
C MET A 706 13.78 0.73 11.37
N MET A 707 12.58 0.18 11.20
CA MET A 707 11.43 0.88 10.63
C MET A 707 11.00 2.07 11.49
N ALA A 708 10.96 1.91 12.82
CA ALA A 708 10.65 3.01 13.73
C ALA A 708 11.69 4.14 13.67
N GLU A 709 12.96 3.79 13.57
CA GLU A 709 14.05 4.75 13.58
C GLU A 709 14.23 5.48 12.23
N VAL A 710 13.99 4.80 11.10
CA VAL A 710 13.93 5.44 9.77
C VAL A 710 12.75 6.42 9.71
N LYS A 711 11.56 6.03 10.18
CA LYS A 711 10.40 6.94 10.24
C LYS A 711 10.69 8.18 11.09
N ARG A 712 11.36 8.01 12.24
CA ARG A 712 11.81 9.13 13.07
C ARG A 712 12.79 10.04 12.31
N SER A 713 13.76 9.42 11.63
CA SER A 713 14.81 10.13 10.91
C SER A 713 14.26 10.94 9.74
N LEU A 714 13.28 10.39 9.00
CA LEU A 714 12.52 11.09 7.95
C LEU A 714 11.71 12.26 8.48
N GLN A 715 11.03 12.08 9.62
CA GLN A 715 10.24 13.14 10.25
C GLN A 715 11.11 14.32 10.72
N GLN A 716 12.29 14.04 11.27
CA GLN A 716 13.17 15.05 11.86
C GLN A 716 14.25 15.55 10.90
N ASN A 717 14.38 14.94 9.72
CA ASN A 717 15.48 15.16 8.78
C ASN A 717 16.86 15.05 9.46
N VAL A 718 17.04 14.00 10.27
CA VAL A 718 18.29 13.71 10.99
C VAL A 718 18.95 12.44 10.45
N PRO A 719 20.28 12.37 10.46
CA PRO A 719 20.98 11.20 9.96
C PRO A 719 20.85 10.00 10.90
N MET A 720 20.89 8.81 10.33
CA MET A 720 20.89 7.53 11.05
C MET A 720 22.00 6.65 10.48
N THR A 721 22.70 5.93 11.35
CA THR A 721 23.74 4.98 10.93
C THR A 721 23.48 3.61 11.54
N LEU A 722 23.57 2.58 10.72
CA LEU A 722 23.57 1.18 11.13
C LEU A 722 25.02 0.67 11.17
N MET A 723 25.36 -0.01 12.26
CA MET A 723 26.64 -0.69 12.42
C MET A 723 26.43 -2.16 12.74
N LEU A 724 27.16 -3.04 12.07
CA LEU A 724 27.22 -4.46 12.39
C LEU A 724 28.59 -4.76 13.00
N LEU A 725 28.60 -5.07 14.29
CA LEU A 725 29.80 -5.38 15.06
C LEU A 725 29.98 -6.90 15.14
N ASN A 726 30.96 -7.43 14.42
CA ASN A 726 31.28 -8.86 14.42
C ASN A 726 32.53 -9.15 15.25
N PHE A 727 32.44 -10.14 16.14
CA PHE A 727 33.52 -10.48 17.09
C PHE A 727 34.34 -11.72 16.68
N GLY A 728 34.18 -12.20 15.44
CA GLY A 728 34.90 -13.35 14.90
C GLY A 728 33.98 -14.43 14.33
N LYS A 729 34.59 -15.49 13.77
CA LYS A 729 33.85 -16.63 13.21
C LYS A 729 33.40 -17.57 14.32
N VAL A 730 32.14 -18.01 14.25
CA VAL A 730 31.54 -18.96 15.20
C VAL A 730 32.41 -20.21 15.36
N SER A 731 32.90 -20.79 14.26
CA SER A 731 33.73 -22.00 14.26
C SER A 731 35.13 -21.84 14.86
N ALA A 732 35.69 -20.62 14.87
CA ALA A 732 36.97 -20.34 15.50
C ALA A 732 36.79 -20.18 17.01
N LEU A 733 35.80 -19.37 17.42
CA LEU A 733 35.52 -19.09 18.82
C LEU A 733 34.94 -20.31 19.55
N SER A 734 34.10 -21.12 18.90
CA SER A 734 33.55 -22.34 19.50
C SER A 734 34.61 -23.42 19.71
N ARG A 735 35.60 -23.52 18.81
CA ARG A 735 36.72 -24.47 18.93
C ARG A 735 37.73 -24.06 19.99
N GLU A 736 37.92 -22.76 20.21
CA GLU A 736 38.87 -22.22 21.18
C GLU A 736 38.31 -22.14 22.61
N ALA A 737 37.01 -21.83 22.77
CA ALA A 737 36.40 -21.55 24.07
C ALA A 737 35.28 -22.52 24.48
N GLY A 738 34.65 -23.23 23.52
CA GLY A 738 33.42 -24.01 23.74
C GLY A 738 32.14 -23.15 23.63
N GLU A 739 31.00 -23.78 23.36
CA GLU A 739 29.74 -23.08 23.05
C GLU A 739 29.19 -22.27 24.23
N SER A 740 29.23 -22.83 25.45
CA SER A 740 28.82 -22.11 26.67
C SER A 740 29.70 -20.89 26.96
N ALA A 741 30.99 -20.96 26.64
CA ALA A 741 31.91 -19.84 26.83
C ALA A 741 31.69 -18.74 25.78
N LEU A 742 31.30 -19.10 24.56
CA LEU A 742 30.90 -18.14 23.51
C LEU A 742 29.63 -17.38 23.91
N GLU A 743 28.65 -18.06 24.50
CA GLU A 743 27.43 -17.43 24.99
C GLU A 743 27.72 -16.42 26.10
N ASN A 744 28.52 -16.81 27.10
CA ASN A 744 28.97 -15.92 28.19
C ASN A 744 29.80 -14.72 27.69
N LEU A 745 30.63 -14.94 26.66
CA LEU A 745 31.41 -13.88 26.02
C LEU A 745 30.49 -12.86 25.34
N MET A 746 29.52 -13.33 24.55
CA MET A 746 28.55 -12.45 23.88
C MET A 746 27.61 -11.76 24.87
N GLN A 747 27.28 -12.41 25.98
CA GLN A 747 26.56 -11.81 27.08
C GLN A 747 27.33 -10.64 27.70
N SER A 748 28.62 -10.86 28.01
CA SER A 748 29.52 -9.84 28.58
C SER A 748 29.74 -8.65 27.62
N LEU A 749 29.88 -8.94 26.32
CA LEU A 749 29.97 -7.93 25.27
C LEU A 749 28.66 -7.13 25.15
N GLY A 750 27.51 -7.80 25.19
CA GLY A 750 26.20 -7.17 25.19
C GLY A 750 26.01 -6.20 26.35
N GLN A 751 26.35 -6.62 27.58
CA GLN A 751 26.29 -5.76 28.77
C GLN A 751 27.23 -4.56 28.63
N SER A 752 28.46 -4.79 28.18
CA SER A 752 29.48 -3.73 28.01
C SER A 752 29.06 -2.69 26.98
N ILE A 753 28.44 -3.13 25.87
CA ILE A 753 27.94 -2.23 24.82
C ILE A 753 26.71 -1.48 25.31
N THR A 754 25.71 -2.16 25.87
CA THR A 754 24.47 -1.55 26.36
C THR A 754 24.72 -0.52 27.47
N ALA A 755 25.74 -0.71 28.32
CA ALA A 755 26.12 0.27 29.33
C ALA A 755 26.78 1.53 28.76
N ASN A 756 27.25 1.49 27.50
CA ASN A 756 28.07 2.53 26.88
C ASN A 756 27.42 3.23 25.66
N ILE A 757 26.21 2.83 25.27
CA ILE A 757 25.40 3.46 24.22
C ILE A 757 24.52 4.59 24.79
N ARG A 758 24.07 5.52 23.95
CA ARG A 758 23.16 6.60 24.38
C ARG A 758 21.74 6.07 24.53
N GLN A 759 20.88 6.82 25.22
CA GLN A 759 19.45 6.47 25.32
C GLN A 759 18.72 6.44 23.97
N THR A 760 19.25 7.12 22.95
CA THR A 760 18.73 7.16 21.57
C THR A 760 19.24 6.00 20.71
N ASP A 761 20.31 5.34 21.13
CA ASP A 761 20.96 4.29 20.36
C ASP A 761 20.37 2.95 20.79
N ILE A 762 20.32 1.99 19.87
CA ILE A 762 19.68 0.70 20.11
C ILE A 762 20.64 -0.42 19.73
N ALA A 763 20.88 -1.35 20.67
CA ALA A 763 21.72 -2.52 20.47
C ALA A 763 20.87 -3.80 20.41
N ILE A 764 21.11 -4.59 19.37
CA ILE A 764 20.29 -5.76 19.01
C ILE A 764 21.23 -6.94 18.75
N ARG A 765 20.89 -8.13 19.26
CA ARG A 765 21.56 -9.37 18.87
C ARG A 765 21.23 -9.66 17.41
N TYR A 766 22.21 -9.47 16.52
CA TYR A 766 22.03 -9.66 15.08
C TYR A 766 22.19 -11.12 14.68
N ASP A 767 23.21 -11.77 15.24
CA ASP A 767 23.53 -13.18 15.00
C ASP A 767 24.35 -13.73 16.19
N ARG A 768 24.79 -15.00 16.14
CA ARG A 768 25.58 -15.67 17.19
C ARG A 768 26.84 -14.93 17.60
N THR A 769 27.50 -14.20 16.70
CA THR A 769 28.74 -13.43 16.98
C THR A 769 28.66 -11.97 16.55
N THR A 770 27.45 -11.49 16.21
CA THR A 770 27.24 -10.16 15.64
C THR A 770 26.21 -9.39 16.45
N ILE A 771 26.52 -8.14 16.77
CA ILE A 771 25.61 -7.18 17.39
C ILE A 771 25.32 -6.08 16.37
N ALA A 772 24.05 -5.78 16.16
CA ALA A 772 23.64 -4.61 15.38
C ALA A 772 23.47 -3.43 16.31
N LEU A 773 24.04 -2.30 15.94
CA LEU A 773 23.90 -1.04 16.65
C LEU A 773 23.30 0.00 15.71
N ILE A 774 22.17 0.55 16.15
CA ILE A 774 21.43 1.58 15.44
C ILE A 774 21.72 2.90 16.14
N LEU A 775 22.44 3.78 15.46
CA LEU A 775 22.82 5.09 15.96
C LEU A 775 21.89 6.16 15.39
N GLY A 776 21.04 6.71 16.24
CA GLY A 776 20.19 7.83 15.91
C GLY A 776 20.97 9.16 15.90
N ASP A 777 20.59 10.09 15.03
CA ASP A 777 21.21 11.43 14.93
C ASP A 777 22.73 11.39 14.73
N THR A 778 23.21 10.38 13.99
CA THR A 778 24.63 10.12 13.78
C THR A 778 24.89 9.84 12.31
N LYS A 779 25.81 10.61 11.71
CA LYS A 779 26.33 10.35 10.36
C LYS A 779 27.38 9.24 10.39
N ASP A 780 27.55 8.59 9.26
CA ASP A 780 28.55 7.56 8.99
C ASP A 780 29.98 7.98 9.40
N THR A 781 30.40 9.20 9.08
CA THR A 781 31.71 9.77 9.48
C THR A 781 31.91 9.80 10.99
N ASN A 782 30.86 10.10 11.75
CA ASN A 782 30.93 10.16 13.22
C ASN A 782 30.84 8.78 13.88
N SER A 783 30.42 7.75 13.15
CA SER A 783 30.33 6.38 13.66
C SER A 783 31.71 5.78 13.98
N PHE A 784 32.78 6.21 13.30
CA PHE A 784 34.14 5.74 13.57
C PHE A 784 34.62 6.10 14.99
N PHE A 785 34.18 7.24 15.55
CA PHE A 785 34.46 7.56 16.96
C PHE A 785 33.78 6.58 17.92
N VAL A 786 32.60 6.07 17.55
CA VAL A 786 31.87 5.06 18.32
C VAL A 786 32.59 3.72 18.24
N ILE A 787 33.11 3.35 17.06
CA ILE A 787 33.96 2.17 16.87
C ILE A 787 35.20 2.23 17.78
N ASP A 788 35.94 3.33 17.75
CA ASP A 788 37.16 3.47 18.56
C ASP A 788 36.87 3.49 20.06
N LYS A 789 35.73 4.06 20.47
CA LYS A 789 35.25 3.96 21.85
C LYS A 789 35.00 2.50 22.21
N PHE A 790 34.26 1.75 21.41
CA PHE A 790 33.94 0.35 21.71
C PHE A 790 35.17 -0.53 21.69
N ARG A 791 36.14 -0.32 20.78
CA ARG A 791 37.44 -1.02 20.80
C ARG A 791 38.13 -0.90 22.15
N LYS A 792 38.11 0.28 22.78
CA LYS A 792 38.68 0.49 24.13
C LYS A 792 37.87 -0.19 25.23
N VAL A 793 36.54 -0.13 25.14
CA VAL A 793 35.64 -0.75 26.12
C VAL A 793 35.78 -2.28 26.12
N ILE A 794 35.85 -2.89 24.93
CA ILE A 794 35.96 -4.35 24.79
C ILE A 794 37.39 -4.87 24.92
N ALA A 795 38.42 -4.00 24.89
CA ALA A 795 39.81 -4.41 25.08
C ALA A 795 40.06 -5.09 26.44
N GLY A 796 39.20 -4.83 27.44
CA GLY A 796 39.21 -5.52 28.73
C GLY A 796 38.53 -6.89 28.73
N VAL A 797 37.82 -7.26 27.66
CA VAL A 797 37.13 -8.55 27.51
C VAL A 797 38.08 -9.53 26.83
N LYS A 798 38.58 -10.50 27.60
CA LYS A 798 39.44 -11.58 27.11
C LYS A 798 38.60 -12.72 26.52
N VAL A 799 39.12 -13.36 25.47
CA VAL A 799 38.50 -14.59 24.93
C VAL A 799 38.75 -15.73 25.93
N PRO A 800 37.71 -16.47 26.36
CA PRO A 800 37.89 -17.57 27.31
C PRO A 800 38.90 -18.60 26.78
N GLY A 801 39.92 -18.95 27.59
CA GLY A 801 40.97 -19.90 27.20
C GLY A 801 42.20 -19.28 26.52
N THR A 802 42.23 -17.97 26.24
CA THR A 802 43.41 -17.28 25.70
C THR A 802 43.69 -15.95 26.43
N GLU A 803 44.94 -15.49 26.40
CA GLU A 803 45.35 -14.17 26.91
C GLU A 803 45.09 -13.03 25.90
N SER A 804 44.53 -13.34 24.72
CA SER A 804 44.35 -12.39 23.62
C SER A 804 43.06 -11.56 23.78
N PRO A 805 43.11 -10.25 23.48
CA PRO A 805 41.92 -9.40 23.47
C PRO A 805 40.98 -9.77 22.30
N ILE A 806 39.68 -9.65 22.51
CA ILE A 806 38.67 -9.86 21.47
C ILE A 806 38.84 -8.84 20.32
N SER A 807 38.87 -9.33 19.08
CA SER A 807 38.88 -8.46 17.90
C SER A 807 37.46 -8.11 17.47
N MET A 808 37.23 -6.86 17.04
CA MET A 808 35.93 -6.40 16.58
C MET A 808 36.03 -5.83 15.16
N THR A 809 35.43 -6.53 14.21
CA THR A 809 35.32 -6.11 12.82
C THR A 809 33.95 -5.46 12.59
N VAL A 810 33.91 -4.30 11.91
CA VAL A 810 32.68 -3.48 11.83
C VAL A 810 32.32 -3.10 10.40
N GLY A 811 31.08 -3.39 9.99
CA GLY A 811 30.46 -2.82 8.79
C GLY A 811 29.59 -1.62 9.16
N VAL A 812 29.70 -0.52 8.40
CA VAL A 812 28.99 0.73 8.65
C VAL A 812 28.21 1.18 7.40
N ALA A 813 26.94 1.53 7.59
CA ALA A 813 26.14 2.19 6.55
C ALA A 813 25.26 3.30 7.14
N GLY A 814 25.38 4.52 6.60
CA GLY A 814 24.49 5.64 6.92
C GLY A 814 23.23 5.60 6.05
N ALA A 815 22.03 5.62 6.63
CA ALA A 815 20.77 5.57 5.89
C ALA A 815 20.56 6.80 5.00
N VAL A 816 20.01 6.59 3.80
CA VAL A 816 19.64 7.68 2.87
C VAL A 816 18.28 8.24 3.26
N ILE A 817 18.28 9.23 4.14
CA ILE A 817 17.05 9.84 4.65
C ILE A 817 16.56 10.92 3.65
N GLN A 818 15.68 10.53 2.73
CA GLN A 818 15.00 11.42 1.77
C GLN A 818 13.49 11.23 1.86
N LYS A 819 12.73 12.34 1.80
CA LYS A 819 11.27 12.30 2.01
C LYS A 819 10.52 11.61 0.86
N GLU A 820 11.16 11.49 -0.29
CA GLU A 820 10.64 10.91 -1.52
C GLU A 820 10.71 9.37 -1.53
N TYR A 821 11.50 8.77 -0.64
CA TYR A 821 11.67 7.32 -0.55
C TYR A 821 10.74 6.69 0.49
N ASP A 822 10.26 5.49 0.19
CA ASP A 822 9.48 4.70 1.15
C ASP A 822 10.40 4.28 2.31
N PRO A 823 9.94 4.38 3.58
CA PRO A 823 10.68 3.87 4.73
C PRO A 823 11.18 2.43 4.59
N ILE A 824 10.43 1.55 3.90
CA ILE A 824 10.80 0.15 3.68
C ILE A 824 12.04 0.06 2.77
N ASP A 825 12.09 0.86 1.71
CA ASP A 825 13.20 0.87 0.76
C ASP A 825 14.48 1.37 1.43
N ILE A 826 14.37 2.43 2.24
CA ILE A 826 15.50 2.98 3.02
C ILE A 826 16.04 1.93 3.99
N VAL A 827 15.17 1.21 4.70
CA VAL A 827 15.59 0.14 5.62
C VAL A 827 16.28 -1.00 4.88
N THR A 828 15.73 -1.41 3.73
CA THR A 828 16.29 -2.51 2.93
C THR A 828 17.66 -2.14 2.38
N GLU A 829 17.81 -0.94 1.84
CA GLU A 829 19.07 -0.42 1.30
C GLU A 829 20.17 -0.37 2.37
N VAL A 830 19.87 0.24 3.53
CA VAL A 830 20.89 0.44 4.58
C VAL A 830 21.33 -0.89 5.20
N ILE A 831 20.44 -1.88 5.30
CA ILE A 831 20.77 -3.23 5.78
C ILE A 831 21.72 -3.91 4.80
N ASN A 832 21.35 -3.98 3.53
CA ASN A 832 22.15 -4.63 2.50
C ASN A 832 23.55 -4.02 2.40
N ARG A 833 23.64 -2.69 2.47
CA ARG A 833 24.92 -1.98 2.44
C ARG A 833 25.75 -2.18 3.71
N ALA A 834 25.13 -2.25 4.89
CA ALA A 834 25.85 -2.55 6.13
C ALA A 834 26.44 -3.97 6.12
N GLU A 835 25.72 -4.95 5.56
CA GLU A 835 26.21 -6.32 5.38
C GLU A 835 27.37 -6.37 4.39
N GLN A 836 27.24 -5.74 3.22
CA GLN A 836 28.35 -5.66 2.25
C GLN A 836 29.58 -4.95 2.83
N ALA A 837 29.38 -3.88 3.61
CA ALA A 837 30.46 -3.20 4.30
C ALA A 837 31.15 -4.12 5.33
N LEU A 838 30.39 -4.97 6.02
CA LEU A 838 30.94 -5.95 6.94
C LEU A 838 31.77 -7.02 6.21
N ASP A 839 31.30 -7.53 5.07
CA ASP A 839 32.03 -8.51 4.26
C ASP A 839 33.38 -7.95 3.78
N VAL A 840 33.38 -6.70 3.31
CA VAL A 840 34.61 -6.00 2.91
C VAL A 840 35.54 -5.84 4.10
N ALA A 841 35.04 -5.42 5.26
CA ALA A 841 35.85 -5.33 6.47
C ALA A 841 36.46 -6.69 6.85
N GLN A 842 35.67 -7.77 6.83
CA GLN A 842 36.17 -9.12 7.13
C GLN A 842 37.28 -9.57 6.17
N SER A 843 37.21 -9.19 4.89
CA SER A 843 38.27 -9.48 3.91
C SER A 843 39.59 -8.74 4.19
N GLN A 844 39.54 -7.58 4.86
CA GLN A 844 40.70 -6.78 5.24
C GLN A 844 41.41 -7.32 6.49
N GLY A 845 40.82 -8.28 7.19
CA GLY A 845 41.38 -8.91 8.39
C GLY A 845 40.63 -8.53 9.68
N PRO A 846 41.00 -9.16 10.82
CA PRO A 846 40.35 -8.89 12.10
C PRO A 846 40.62 -7.45 12.58
N ASN A 847 39.67 -6.89 13.32
CA ASN A 847 39.74 -5.53 13.87
C ASN A 847 39.69 -4.40 12.81
N SER A 848 39.21 -4.67 11.60
CA SER A 848 38.99 -3.68 10.55
C SER A 848 37.60 -3.03 10.65
N ALA A 849 37.44 -1.85 10.06
CA ALA A 849 36.14 -1.19 9.94
C ALA A 849 36.00 -0.59 8.55
N HIS A 850 34.86 -0.81 7.91
CA HIS A 850 34.58 -0.29 6.57
C HIS A 850 33.21 0.39 6.52
N ALA A 851 33.17 1.56 5.88
CA ALA A 851 31.94 2.29 5.60
C ALA A 851 31.74 2.33 4.09
N MET A 852 30.52 2.05 3.65
CA MET A 852 30.18 2.07 2.23
C MET A 852 29.25 3.26 1.95
N ALA A 853 29.60 4.07 0.95
CA ALA A 853 28.79 5.21 0.53
C ALA A 853 27.50 4.75 -0.14
N PRO A 854 26.38 5.49 0.01
CA PRO A 854 25.15 5.18 -0.69
C PRO A 854 25.31 5.38 -2.20
N ILE A 855 24.72 4.48 -2.98
CA ILE A 855 24.64 4.64 -4.44
C ILE A 855 23.57 5.72 -4.70
N THR A 856 24.02 6.96 -4.80
CA THR A 856 23.18 8.04 -5.33
C THR A 856 23.47 8.09 -6.83
N GLU A 857 22.43 8.06 -7.67
CA GLU A 857 22.57 8.44 -9.08
C GLU A 857 23.06 9.89 -9.11
N SER A 858 24.38 10.06 -9.14
CA SER A 858 25.02 11.34 -9.36
C SER A 858 24.75 11.74 -10.80
N ALA A 859 23.83 12.69 -10.96
CA ALA A 859 23.77 13.59 -12.10
C ALA A 859 25.08 14.37 -12.20
N GLU A 860 26.12 13.74 -12.76
CA GLU A 860 27.27 14.38 -13.38
C GLU A 860 27.60 13.60 -14.65
N VAL A 861 26.91 13.94 -15.73
CA VAL A 861 27.47 13.81 -17.08
C VAL A 861 27.31 15.16 -17.76
N ALA A 862 28.47 15.70 -18.13
CA ALA A 862 28.72 16.95 -18.82
C ALA A 862 28.07 17.03 -20.21
#